data_AF-A0A0W0SRN4-F1
#
_entry.id   AF-A0A0W0SRN4-F1
#
_cell.length_a   1.000
_cell.length_b   1.000
_cell.length_c   1.000
_cell.angle_alpha   90.00
_cell.angle_beta   90.00
_cell.angle_gamma   90.00
#
_symmetry.space_group_name_H-M   'P 1'
#
loop_
_entity.id
_entity.type
_entity.pdbx_description
1 polymer ?
#
loop_
_entity_poly.entity_id
_entity_poly.type
_entity_poly.pdbx_seq_one_letter_code
_entity_poly.pdbx_strand_id
1 'polypeptide(L)'
;MRTIIPLSVRPHDFYASPTITASATSDHAGIVIYGFFKAQYLLPNGDYLLMIANHNNDATQLLYITHDAEKLRALPGERCASIVANAISQLNRYRIRSDNYPKPRTDAQYTKYGLTLSAIKRLEDLLEQERELAIEDWESQEKLRRDVLKILCECEDSNRLLANNPVVSEGELGKILYEARKAAQHYQFNRAYPVSRIDQLDFTQEPSNIVDKPPFYVWDSESHIGNDETALYDTLRVICRLYDLKLGSKLADIPANRFERLGLFFKNLWFNSRQFIDYWSLPLKPSQPSQTTNLYTGLATTKIKPYYALEGVPQQGYSREEISEEANRINFFEQDGLYYPLPSGDDLVSISELSGKHLYLDQRLKLQLKAFFSKLPSFFVYVYRSITQFITHDLYDDFINHIHHDHPEAEARKTKLILKKRTSMQKYLMSLQEILQSEEGLLANGQTLAQFIHTQISNSNYVLAREEHPPSSPTYDNPLHRLLEVTRHIGSYFVDLSEKNPIIGTLALAAYAYGGGAIVAPDALTSLLAKLHLKGLITGIKPTQAFAQWMSHGTSAEAISVAATYWQGIVVGGDLDKFFIEAVKILKDNPAEVAIITALAVTLGFGLCEAIPALQEEMGQFPYVNYAFLGLKGGIAINDTIMHPGDDWLLGTTKWLLRGALILIKLMIAPFIEGYYYGGDGFVSGLEKSGYLLIRTIKQSIAALLDLTLALLTMPLLELSSMFIHVPFRGLTNFVSKTLSTLGNLQALGVTLLDFSPKSLVHNYFSDFRLSPLYGFSSPFGRYIENPFFNIFLNGLMLFISPPIQLLKNFVVLPGIDLISLTTRAALTIIHPVVKIAAFSVGTFLKTSGFLWDNSCGFLFQLAAKGVTLGANWIDNQASRFKQFALSKIQICRLSIYDWAFKDEDRSFHKVNNDQAYLVGHPLLVEKFPHGSNDKNCLMDLLIRDKLDAVTKARNEDINYPSLFSSNSPRRRDNKDDSENLSQLGLYS
;
A
#
# COMPACT_ATOMS: atom_id res chain seq x y z
N MET A 1 -33.30 -3.97 -8.10
CA MET A 1 -33.77 -3.45 -6.79
C MET A 1 -32.66 -2.60 -6.21
N ARG A 2 -32.78 -1.28 -6.07
CA ARG A 2 -31.69 -0.49 -5.46
C ARG A 2 -31.54 -0.84 -3.98
N THR A 3 -30.30 -0.99 -3.51
CA THR A 3 -29.99 -1.22 -2.09
C THR A 3 -30.13 0.10 -1.33
N ILE A 4 -31.06 0.17 -0.37
CA ILE A 4 -31.20 1.36 0.48
C ILE A 4 -30.17 1.26 1.61
N ILE A 5 -29.44 2.36 1.85
CA ILE A 5 -28.43 2.45 2.90
C ILE A 5 -28.95 3.41 3.95
N PRO A 6 -29.32 2.88 5.13
CA PRO A 6 -29.78 3.71 6.23
C PRO A 6 -28.57 4.39 6.88
N LEU A 7 -28.45 5.70 6.70
CA LEU A 7 -27.51 6.57 7.41
C LEU A 7 -28.29 7.40 8.45
N SER A 8 -27.62 7.81 9.52
CA SER A 8 -28.17 8.82 10.43
C SER A 8 -28.12 10.20 9.80
N VAL A 9 -26.99 10.54 9.15
CA VAL A 9 -26.77 11.81 8.45
C VAL A 9 -26.28 11.57 7.02
N ARG A 10 -26.99 12.13 6.05
CA ARG A 10 -26.57 12.14 4.63
C ARG A 10 -25.41 13.11 4.43
N PRO A 11 -24.49 12.82 3.50
CA PRO A 11 -23.42 13.76 3.16
C PRO A 11 -23.99 15.10 2.70
N HIS A 12 -23.26 16.18 2.98
CA HIS A 12 -23.58 17.54 2.53
C HIS A 12 -23.72 17.58 1.01
N ASP A 13 -22.72 17.01 0.32
CA ASP A 13 -22.73 16.83 -1.12
C ASP A 13 -22.35 15.41 -1.54
N PHE A 14 -22.94 14.96 -2.65
CA PHE A 14 -22.64 13.67 -3.27
C PHE A 14 -22.44 13.84 -4.78
N TYR A 15 -21.25 13.50 -5.27
CA TYR A 15 -20.86 13.61 -6.67
C TYR A 15 -20.53 12.24 -7.27
N ALA A 16 -20.82 12.07 -8.56
CA ALA A 16 -20.53 10.85 -9.30
C ALA A 16 -19.88 11.18 -10.64
N SER A 17 -18.60 10.80 -10.80
CA SER A 17 -17.82 10.99 -12.01
C SER A 17 -17.83 9.72 -12.89
N PRO A 18 -18.01 9.83 -14.22
CA PRO A 18 -18.03 8.67 -15.12
C PRO A 18 -16.61 8.16 -15.44
N THR A 19 -16.51 6.88 -15.83
CA THR A 19 -15.24 6.29 -16.30
C THR A 19 -15.07 6.53 -17.80
N ILE A 20 -13.93 7.02 -18.24
CA ILE A 20 -13.61 7.27 -19.65
C ILE A 20 -12.62 6.21 -20.14
N THR A 21 -12.92 5.56 -21.26
CA THR A 21 -12.04 4.56 -21.91
C THR A 21 -11.88 4.87 -23.38
N ALA A 22 -10.66 4.87 -23.89
CA ALA A 22 -10.41 4.98 -25.32
C ALA A 22 -10.47 3.62 -26.04
N SER A 23 -10.90 3.63 -27.30
CA SER A 23 -10.78 2.47 -28.18
C SER A 23 -9.31 2.17 -28.49
N ALA A 24 -8.96 0.89 -28.58
CA ALA A 24 -7.62 0.42 -28.97
C ALA A 24 -7.19 0.89 -30.38
N THR A 25 -8.14 1.30 -31.21
CA THR A 25 -7.93 1.78 -32.58
C THR A 25 -7.97 3.31 -32.73
N SER A 26 -8.22 4.04 -31.64
CA SER A 26 -8.31 5.51 -31.67
C SER A 26 -6.94 6.18 -31.47
N ASP A 27 -6.82 7.45 -31.84
CA ASP A 27 -5.64 8.28 -31.54
C ASP A 27 -5.37 8.43 -30.03
N HIS A 28 -6.38 8.09 -29.21
CA HIS A 28 -6.34 8.11 -27.75
C HIS A 28 -6.14 6.71 -27.12
N ALA A 29 -5.77 5.69 -27.91
CA ALA A 29 -5.62 4.31 -27.44
C ALA A 29 -4.72 4.18 -26.19
N GLY A 30 -5.20 3.42 -25.20
CA GLY A 30 -4.53 3.20 -23.92
C GLY A 30 -4.93 4.17 -22.80
N ILE A 31 -5.77 5.18 -23.08
CA ILE A 31 -6.32 6.06 -22.03
C ILE A 31 -7.49 5.37 -21.32
N VAL A 32 -7.33 5.21 -20.00
CA VAL A 32 -8.39 4.83 -19.08
C VAL A 32 -8.37 5.81 -17.91
N ILE A 33 -9.45 6.56 -17.74
CA ILE A 33 -9.64 7.46 -16.61
C ILE A 33 -10.79 6.90 -15.78
N TYR A 34 -10.46 6.38 -14.61
CA TYR A 34 -11.46 5.83 -13.70
C TYR A 34 -12.26 6.96 -13.05
N GLY A 35 -13.59 6.86 -13.15
CA GLY A 35 -14.49 7.73 -12.40
C GLY A 35 -14.50 7.38 -10.91
N PHE A 36 -15.26 8.16 -10.13
CA PHE A 36 -15.37 7.96 -8.69
C PHE A 36 -16.70 8.48 -8.15
N PHE A 37 -17.10 7.95 -6.99
CA PHE A 37 -18.12 8.56 -6.15
C PHE A 37 -17.46 9.35 -5.03
N LYS A 38 -17.90 10.58 -4.79
CA LYS A 38 -17.36 11.48 -3.76
C LYS A 38 -18.50 11.88 -2.83
N ALA A 39 -18.35 11.59 -1.55
CA ALA A 39 -19.23 12.05 -0.48
C ALA A 39 -18.48 13.06 0.39
N GLN A 40 -19.09 14.22 0.64
CA GLN A 40 -18.49 15.30 1.42
C GLN A 40 -19.29 15.53 2.69
N TYR A 41 -18.61 15.52 3.84
CA TYR A 41 -19.14 15.94 5.13
C TYR A 41 -18.50 17.26 5.56
N LEU A 42 -19.34 18.19 6.03
CA LEU A 42 -18.92 19.39 6.72
C LEU A 42 -18.67 19.08 8.20
N LEU A 43 -17.55 19.57 8.73
CA LEU A 43 -17.13 19.41 10.12
C LEU A 43 -17.01 20.80 10.81
N PRO A 44 -16.97 20.85 12.15
CA PRO A 44 -16.79 22.08 12.90
C PRO A 44 -15.59 22.91 12.42
N ASN A 45 -15.70 24.24 12.55
CA ASN A 45 -14.71 25.22 12.11
C ASN A 45 -14.49 25.29 10.58
N GLY A 46 -15.45 24.81 9.78
CA GLY A 46 -15.33 24.83 8.32
C GLY A 46 -14.36 23.78 7.77
N ASP A 47 -14.02 22.77 8.56
CA ASP A 47 -13.21 21.63 8.14
C ASP A 47 -14.06 20.67 7.28
N TYR A 48 -13.44 19.88 6.42
CA TYR A 48 -14.16 18.93 5.53
C TYR A 48 -13.59 17.52 5.61
N LEU A 49 -14.49 16.54 5.50
CA LEU A 49 -14.13 15.14 5.32
C LEU A 49 -14.72 14.64 4.00
N LEU A 50 -13.84 14.29 3.07
CA LEU A 50 -14.23 13.77 1.77
C LEU A 50 -13.89 12.29 1.68
N MET A 51 -14.89 11.49 1.32
CA MET A 51 -14.77 10.05 1.12
C MET A 51 -14.94 9.74 -0.35
N ILE A 52 -13.95 9.09 -0.94
CA ILE A 52 -13.85 8.88 -2.38
C ILE A 52 -13.75 7.39 -2.66
N ALA A 53 -14.75 6.87 -3.35
CA ALA A 53 -14.80 5.50 -3.83
C ALA A 53 -14.44 5.48 -5.32
N ASN A 54 -13.24 4.98 -5.64
CA ASN A 54 -12.74 4.91 -7.01
C ASN A 54 -13.39 3.72 -7.76
N HIS A 55 -13.68 3.88 -9.05
CA HIS A 55 -14.12 2.77 -9.91
C HIS A 55 -13.00 1.73 -10.19
N ASN A 56 -11.73 2.01 -9.87
CA ASN A 56 -10.64 1.05 -10.07
C ASN A 56 -10.43 0.11 -8.88
N ASN A 57 -10.65 0.61 -7.67
CA ASN A 57 -10.18 -0.01 -6.44
C ASN A 57 -11.32 -0.12 -5.41
N ASP A 58 -11.36 -1.23 -4.69
CA ASP A 58 -12.35 -1.46 -3.63
C ASP A 58 -12.02 -0.65 -2.35
N ALA A 59 -10.86 0.00 -2.29
CA ALA A 59 -10.48 0.88 -1.17
C ALA A 59 -11.10 2.28 -1.29
N THR A 60 -11.59 2.80 -0.17
CA THR A 60 -12.01 4.20 -0.04
C THR A 60 -10.80 5.07 0.27
N GLN A 61 -10.62 6.13 -0.51
CA GLN A 61 -9.68 7.21 -0.22
C GLN A 61 -10.37 8.27 0.64
N LEU A 62 -9.66 8.80 1.61
CA LEU A 62 -10.13 9.83 2.53
C LEU A 62 -9.26 11.07 2.36
N LEU A 63 -9.89 12.20 2.00
CA LEU A 63 -9.25 13.50 2.07
C LEU A 63 -9.80 14.24 3.28
N TYR A 64 -8.93 14.56 4.21
CA TYR A 64 -9.25 15.34 5.39
C TYR A 64 -8.69 16.75 5.23
N ILE A 65 -9.56 17.75 5.26
CA ILE A 65 -9.21 19.15 5.04
C ILE A 65 -9.46 19.89 6.34
N THR A 66 -8.42 20.53 6.89
CA THR A 66 -8.52 21.24 8.17
C THR A 66 -7.72 22.53 8.19
N HIS A 67 -8.18 23.50 8.97
CA HIS A 67 -7.43 24.73 9.27
C HIS A 67 -6.40 24.53 10.39
N ASP A 68 -6.49 23.43 11.14
CA ASP A 68 -5.67 23.18 12.32
C ASP A 68 -4.56 22.16 12.03
N ALA A 69 -3.33 22.67 11.95
CA ALA A 69 -2.13 21.87 11.73
C ALA A 69 -1.87 20.84 12.85
N GLU A 70 -2.31 21.09 14.09
CA GLU A 70 -2.06 20.16 15.19
C GLU A 70 -2.83 18.84 15.02
N LYS A 71 -4.02 18.90 14.42
CA LYS A 71 -4.85 17.72 14.13
C LYS A 71 -4.14 16.74 13.20
N LEU A 72 -3.29 17.22 12.29
CA LEU A 72 -2.55 16.39 11.34
C LEU A 72 -1.54 15.47 12.05
N ARG A 73 -0.91 15.95 13.13
CA ARG A 73 0.08 15.16 13.88
C ARG A 73 -0.52 13.90 14.51
N ALA A 74 -1.83 13.90 14.77
CA ALA A 74 -2.56 12.78 15.36
C ALA A 74 -2.97 11.71 14.34
N LEU A 75 -2.96 12.03 13.04
CA LEU A 75 -3.37 11.10 11.98
C LEU A 75 -2.31 10.02 11.77
N PRO A 76 -2.73 8.76 11.53
CA PRO A 76 -1.82 7.67 11.24
C PRO A 76 -1.27 7.80 9.81
N GLY A 77 -0.02 7.41 9.58
CA GLY A 77 0.60 7.48 8.25
C GLY A 77 2.10 7.20 8.32
N GLU A 78 2.68 6.67 7.26
CA GLU A 78 4.15 6.54 7.22
C GLU A 78 4.80 7.91 7.08
N ARG A 79 5.92 8.12 7.79
CA ARG A 79 6.72 9.35 7.71
C ARG A 79 8.11 9.02 7.18
N CYS A 80 8.18 8.69 5.90
CA CYS A 80 9.35 8.15 5.22
C CYS A 80 10.57 9.08 5.25
N ALA A 81 10.38 10.39 5.43
CA ALA A 81 11.46 11.37 5.51
C ALA A 81 12.09 11.50 6.90
N SER A 82 11.45 11.01 7.98
CA SER A 82 11.97 11.10 9.36
C SER A 82 11.92 9.76 10.08
N ILE A 83 13.07 9.30 10.58
CA ILE A 83 13.15 8.03 11.31
C ILE A 83 12.40 8.12 12.65
N VAL A 84 12.50 9.27 13.32
CA VAL A 84 11.89 9.49 14.64
C VAL A 84 10.38 9.63 14.51
N ALA A 85 9.91 10.47 13.58
CA ALA A 85 8.49 10.71 13.38
C ALA A 85 7.77 9.44 12.87
N ASN A 86 8.43 8.62 12.05
CA ASN A 86 7.89 7.34 11.62
C ASN A 86 7.70 6.37 12.80
N ALA A 87 8.71 6.26 13.68
CA ALA A 87 8.63 5.43 14.88
C ALA A 87 7.49 5.87 15.82
N ILE A 88 7.32 7.19 16.02
CA ILE A 88 6.21 7.76 16.79
C ILE A 88 4.86 7.42 16.14
N SER A 89 4.73 7.61 14.83
CA SER A 89 3.50 7.30 14.09
C SER A 89 3.10 5.82 14.25
N GLN A 90 4.06 4.90 14.14
CA GLN A 90 3.80 3.47 14.31
C GLN A 90 3.37 3.13 15.75
N LEU A 91 4.02 3.67 16.78
CA LEU A 91 3.61 3.47 18.17
C LEU A 91 2.23 4.08 18.47
N ASN A 92 1.91 5.23 17.86
CA ASN A 92 0.59 5.86 17.98
C ASN A 92 -0.53 4.96 17.45
N ARG A 93 -0.28 4.09 16.46
CA ARG A 93 -1.26 3.08 16.01
C ARG A 93 -1.67 2.15 17.15
N TYR A 94 -0.75 1.74 18.02
CA TYR A 94 -1.10 0.94 19.20
C TYR A 94 -1.98 1.72 20.18
N ARG A 95 -1.66 3.00 20.42
CA ARG A 95 -2.44 3.88 21.30
C ARG A 95 -3.89 3.99 20.82
N ILE A 96 -4.08 4.28 19.53
CA ILE A 96 -5.40 4.39 18.89
C ILE A 96 -6.21 3.09 19.07
N ARG A 97 -5.57 1.93 18.87
CA ARG A 97 -6.25 0.64 19.03
C ARG A 97 -6.58 0.34 20.49
N SER A 98 -5.63 0.58 21.40
CA SER A 98 -5.82 0.34 22.83
C SER A 98 -6.93 1.21 23.42
N ASP A 99 -7.09 2.45 22.94
CA ASP A 99 -8.21 3.37 23.26
C ASP A 99 -9.57 2.73 23.08
N ASN A 100 -9.69 1.87 22.07
CA ASN A 100 -10.92 1.24 21.65
C ASN A 100 -11.02 -0.26 22.01
N TYR A 101 -10.21 -0.73 22.97
CA TYR A 101 -10.41 -2.06 23.57
C TYR A 101 -11.64 -2.09 24.48
N PRO A 102 -12.30 -3.26 24.62
CA PRO A 102 -13.41 -3.45 25.56
C PRO A 102 -13.06 -2.95 26.97
N LYS A 103 -13.98 -2.21 27.58
CA LYS A 103 -13.81 -1.63 28.93
C LYS A 103 -14.50 -2.53 29.97
N PRO A 104 -13.94 -2.65 31.19
CA PRO A 104 -12.67 -2.09 31.64
C PRO A 104 -11.46 -2.80 31.03
N ARG A 105 -10.38 -2.05 30.77
CA ARG A 105 -9.10 -2.64 30.34
C ARG A 105 -8.50 -3.48 31.47
N THR A 106 -7.74 -4.50 31.12
CA THR A 106 -6.95 -5.28 32.09
C THR A 106 -5.70 -4.51 32.54
N ASP A 107 -5.15 -4.83 33.70
CA ASP A 107 -3.93 -4.19 34.22
C ASP A 107 -2.74 -4.32 33.27
N ALA A 108 -2.63 -5.47 32.58
CA ALA A 108 -1.62 -5.69 31.55
C ALA A 108 -1.80 -4.74 30.36
N GLN A 109 -3.04 -4.45 29.96
CA GLN A 109 -3.33 -3.49 28.89
C GLN A 109 -2.99 -2.05 29.31
N TYR A 110 -3.31 -1.65 30.56
CA TYR A 110 -2.90 -0.34 31.09
C TYR A 110 -1.37 -0.19 31.13
N THR A 111 -0.67 -1.25 31.55
CA THR A 111 0.79 -1.23 31.62
C THR A 111 1.41 -1.10 30.21
N LYS A 112 0.91 -1.84 29.23
CA LYS A 112 1.36 -1.72 27.82
C LYS A 112 1.07 -0.35 27.22
N TYR A 113 -0.09 0.23 27.55
CA TYR A 113 -0.43 1.60 27.17
C TYR A 113 0.58 2.61 27.76
N GLY A 114 0.91 2.47 29.06
CA GLY A 114 1.92 3.29 29.72
C GLY A 114 3.34 3.15 29.14
N LEU A 115 3.77 1.92 28.81
CA LEU A 115 5.05 1.68 28.13
C LEU A 115 5.12 2.40 26.78
N THR A 116 4.04 2.34 26.01
CA THR A 116 3.95 2.99 24.70
C THR A 116 4.03 4.51 24.83
N LEU A 117 3.33 5.12 25.80
CA LEU A 117 3.41 6.56 26.06
C LEU A 117 4.82 7.01 26.48
N SER A 118 5.49 6.22 27.33
CA SER A 118 6.86 6.49 27.75
C SER A 118 7.84 6.45 26.56
N ALA A 119 7.68 5.46 25.67
CA ALA A 119 8.50 5.35 24.46
C ALA A 119 8.24 6.52 23.49
N ILE A 120 6.98 6.90 23.26
CA ILE A 120 6.63 8.05 22.42
C ILE A 120 7.27 9.33 22.96
N LYS A 121 7.12 9.61 24.26
CA LYS A 121 7.70 10.82 24.88
C LYS A 121 9.23 10.89 24.70
N ARG A 122 9.93 9.77 24.89
CA ARG A 122 11.38 9.70 24.68
C ARG A 122 11.79 9.87 23.22
N LEU A 123 10.95 9.46 22.27
CA LEU A 123 11.17 9.70 20.84
C LEU A 123 10.89 11.14 20.47
N GLU A 124 9.88 11.78 21.07
CA GLU A 124 9.58 13.21 20.86
C GLU A 124 10.79 14.09 21.22
N ASP A 125 11.54 13.74 22.27
CA ASP A 125 12.80 14.41 22.67
C ASP A 125 13.91 14.33 21.59
N LEU A 126 13.82 13.38 20.64
CA LEU A 126 14.79 13.20 19.55
C LEU A 126 14.38 13.94 18.26
N LEU A 127 13.15 14.45 18.15
CA LEU A 127 12.67 15.14 16.93
C LEU A 127 13.48 16.41 16.63
N GLU A 128 13.85 17.15 17.67
CA GLU A 128 14.68 18.35 17.51
C GLU A 128 16.12 18.00 17.13
N GLN A 129 16.67 16.97 17.78
CA GLN A 129 18.03 16.48 17.47
C GLN A 129 18.15 16.02 16.02
N GLU A 130 17.13 15.35 15.48
CA GLU A 130 17.12 14.94 14.06
C GLU A 130 17.20 16.13 13.09
N ARG A 131 16.54 17.25 13.42
CA ARG A 131 16.53 18.47 12.59
C ARG A 131 17.87 19.20 12.62
N GLU A 132 18.63 19.07 13.71
CA GLU A 132 19.95 19.70 13.86
C GLU A 132 21.07 18.93 13.14
N LEU A 133 20.79 17.71 12.65
CA LEU A 133 21.80 16.89 11.98
C LEU A 133 22.20 17.47 10.61
N ALA A 134 23.51 17.61 10.41
CA ALA A 134 24.07 17.92 9.11
C ALA A 134 23.97 16.72 8.16
N ILE A 135 23.80 17.01 6.86
CA ILE A 135 23.66 16.00 5.80
C ILE A 135 24.90 15.10 5.71
N GLU A 136 26.09 15.68 5.89
CA GLU A 136 27.38 14.98 5.74
C GLU A 136 27.85 14.30 7.05
N ASP A 137 27.13 14.49 8.16
CA ASP A 137 27.49 13.90 9.45
C ASP A 137 26.89 12.49 9.62
N TRP A 138 27.47 11.55 8.86
CA TRP A 138 27.06 10.14 8.87
C TRP A 138 27.19 9.50 10.26
N GLU A 139 28.14 9.93 11.09
CA GLU A 139 28.36 9.36 12.42
C GLU A 139 27.25 9.76 13.39
N SER A 140 26.83 11.03 13.39
CA SER A 140 25.71 11.50 14.20
C SER A 140 24.37 10.95 13.71
N GLN A 141 24.17 10.78 12.40
CA GLN A 141 22.99 10.11 11.84
C GLN A 141 22.88 8.64 12.29
N GLU A 142 23.96 7.88 12.21
CA GLU A 142 24.00 6.50 12.72
C GLU A 142 23.90 6.41 14.25
N LYS A 143 24.32 7.45 14.98
CA LYS A 143 24.07 7.57 16.42
C LYS A 143 22.58 7.76 16.70
N LEU A 144 21.90 8.66 15.99
CA LEU A 144 20.45 8.85 16.12
C LEU A 144 19.68 7.55 15.84
N ARG A 145 20.02 6.81 14.77
CA ARG A 145 19.41 5.50 14.47
C ARG A 145 19.55 4.54 15.65
N ARG A 146 20.73 4.47 16.28
CA ARG A 146 20.98 3.62 17.45
C ARG A 146 20.17 4.05 18.67
N ASP A 147 19.99 5.36 18.89
CA ASP A 147 19.18 5.89 19.98
C ASP A 147 17.68 5.57 19.80
N VAL A 148 17.15 5.70 18.59
CA VAL A 148 15.78 5.28 18.23
C VAL A 148 15.61 3.77 18.44
N LEU A 149 16.52 2.95 17.90
CA LEU A 149 16.48 1.49 18.07
C LEU A 149 16.56 1.07 19.53
N LYS A 150 17.36 1.78 20.35
CA LYS A 150 17.47 1.52 21.79
C LYS A 150 16.13 1.75 22.49
N ILE A 151 15.43 2.85 22.21
CA ILE A 151 14.11 3.12 22.81
C ILE A 151 13.10 2.04 22.42
N LEU A 152 13.07 1.64 21.15
CA LEU A 152 12.19 0.59 20.66
C LEU A 152 12.50 -0.78 21.31
N CYS A 153 13.77 -1.16 21.40
CA CYS A 153 14.20 -2.41 22.05
C CYS A 153 13.86 -2.43 23.55
N GLU A 154 14.07 -1.33 24.28
CA GLU A 154 13.72 -1.26 25.71
C GLU A 154 12.20 -1.40 25.93
N CYS A 155 11.39 -0.87 25.01
CA CYS A 155 9.93 -1.05 25.04
C CYS A 155 9.53 -2.50 24.67
N GLU A 156 10.21 -3.12 23.70
CA GLU A 156 10.04 -4.53 23.30
C GLU A 156 10.36 -5.48 24.47
N ASP A 157 11.50 -5.27 25.12
CA ASP A 157 11.94 -6.04 26.29
C ASP A 157 10.97 -5.92 27.46
N SER A 158 10.47 -4.71 27.72
CA SER A 158 9.48 -4.48 28.77
C SER A 158 8.15 -5.17 28.46
N ASN A 159 7.69 -5.11 27.19
CA ASN A 159 6.49 -5.81 26.75
C ASN A 159 6.65 -7.34 26.85
N ARG A 160 7.85 -7.87 26.59
CA ARG A 160 8.17 -9.29 26.77
C ARG A 160 8.12 -9.73 28.23
N LEU A 161 8.68 -8.93 29.13
CA LEU A 161 8.62 -9.22 30.56
C LEU A 161 7.17 -9.28 31.05
N LEU A 162 6.27 -8.44 30.51
CA LEU A 162 4.83 -8.56 30.77
C LEU A 162 4.23 -9.84 30.18
N ALA A 163 4.68 -10.23 28.99
CA ALA A 163 4.25 -11.44 28.29
C ALA A 163 4.86 -12.74 28.85
N ASN A 164 5.70 -12.67 29.90
CA ASN A 164 6.08 -13.86 30.65
C ASN A 164 4.86 -14.50 31.29
N ASN A 165 3.86 -13.73 31.73
CA ASN A 165 2.62 -14.31 32.26
C ASN A 165 1.95 -15.18 31.18
N PRO A 166 1.61 -16.46 31.46
CA PRO A 166 1.11 -17.38 30.43
C PRO A 166 -0.20 -16.94 29.77
N VAL A 167 -0.94 -16.03 30.39
CA VAL A 167 -2.21 -15.48 29.90
C VAL A 167 -2.00 -14.22 29.05
N VAL A 168 -0.85 -13.56 29.17
CA VAL A 168 -0.55 -12.29 28.48
C VAL A 168 0.37 -12.55 27.30
N SER A 169 -0.09 -12.26 26.08
CA SER A 169 0.79 -12.31 24.90
C SER A 169 1.48 -10.97 24.66
N GLU A 170 2.60 -10.95 23.91
CA GLU A 170 3.21 -9.70 23.40
C GLU A 170 2.21 -8.86 22.58
N GLY A 171 1.25 -9.52 21.93
CA GLY A 171 0.07 -8.92 21.32
C GLY A 171 0.38 -7.97 20.15
N GLU A 172 -0.55 -7.06 19.88
CA GLU A 172 -0.44 -6.05 18.83
C GLU A 172 0.76 -5.13 19.02
N LEU A 173 1.07 -4.76 20.27
CA LEU A 173 2.22 -3.92 20.61
C LEU A 173 3.53 -4.58 20.17
N GLY A 174 3.69 -5.90 20.38
CA GLY A 174 4.88 -6.61 19.93
C GLY A 174 5.06 -6.58 18.41
N LYS A 175 3.96 -6.72 17.66
CA LYS A 175 3.97 -6.62 16.19
C LYS A 175 4.38 -5.22 15.72
N ILE A 176 3.81 -4.17 16.32
CA ILE A 176 4.10 -2.78 15.97
C ILE A 176 5.55 -2.42 16.32
N LEU A 177 6.05 -2.84 17.49
CA LEU A 177 7.45 -2.62 17.88
C LEU A 177 8.42 -3.33 16.93
N TYR A 178 8.08 -4.54 16.49
CA TYR A 178 8.85 -5.25 15.48
C TYR A 178 8.91 -4.48 14.16
N GLU A 179 7.76 -4.03 13.66
CA GLU A 179 7.65 -3.27 12.41
C GLU A 179 8.39 -1.92 12.49
N ALA A 180 8.31 -1.22 13.63
CA ALA A 180 9.03 0.03 13.88
C ALA A 180 10.53 -0.16 13.94
N ARG A 181 11.00 -1.21 14.63
CA ARG A 181 12.42 -1.57 14.70
C ARG A 181 12.97 -1.91 13.31
N LYS A 182 12.21 -2.67 12.52
CA LYS A 182 12.58 -3.00 11.14
C LYS A 182 12.66 -1.75 10.26
N ALA A 183 11.64 -0.89 10.31
CA ALA A 183 11.62 0.36 9.57
C ALA A 183 12.82 1.25 9.92
N ALA A 184 13.11 1.43 11.22
CA ALA A 184 14.26 2.19 11.69
C ALA A 184 15.62 1.60 11.25
N GLN A 185 15.73 0.26 11.21
CA GLN A 185 16.96 -0.43 10.81
C GLN A 185 17.26 -0.30 9.31
N HIS A 186 16.23 -0.24 8.47
CA HIS A 186 16.38 -0.10 7.01
C HIS A 186 16.23 1.34 6.50
N TYR A 187 15.95 2.29 7.40
CA TYR A 187 15.79 3.70 7.06
C TYR A 187 17.08 4.29 6.47
N GLN A 188 16.95 4.94 5.31
CA GLN A 188 18.04 5.66 4.65
C GLN A 188 17.87 7.16 4.89
N PHE A 189 18.89 7.80 5.46
CA PHE A 189 18.89 9.25 5.65
C PHE A 189 18.90 9.98 4.30
N ASN A 190 18.29 11.16 4.28
CA ASN A 190 18.33 12.03 3.11
C ASN A 190 19.78 12.52 2.90
N ARG A 191 20.31 12.35 1.68
CA ARG A 191 21.71 12.67 1.35
C ARG A 191 21.89 14.07 0.74
N ALA A 192 20.79 14.77 0.48
CA ALA A 192 20.82 16.10 -0.14
C ALA A 192 20.25 17.20 0.75
N TYR A 193 19.27 16.88 1.60
CA TYR A 193 18.55 17.86 2.42
C TYR A 193 18.48 17.40 3.89
N PRO A 194 18.62 18.32 4.86
CA PRO A 194 18.37 17.99 6.26
C PRO A 194 16.86 17.79 6.48
N VAL A 195 16.50 17.03 7.52
CA VAL A 195 15.10 16.80 7.87
C VAL A 195 14.47 18.10 8.35
N SER A 196 13.40 18.55 7.68
CA SER A 196 12.64 19.73 8.06
C SER A 196 11.48 19.40 9.01
N ARG A 197 10.81 20.42 9.56
CA ARG A 197 9.57 20.20 10.34
C ARG A 197 8.45 19.63 9.46
N ILE A 198 8.38 20.05 8.20
CA ILE A 198 7.40 19.58 7.24
C ILE A 198 7.63 18.08 6.94
N ASP A 199 8.89 17.64 6.86
CA ASP A 199 9.26 16.22 6.73
C ASP A 199 8.81 15.36 7.92
N GLN A 200 8.65 15.97 9.09
CA GLN A 200 8.08 15.32 10.28
C GLN A 200 6.54 15.38 10.32
N LEU A 201 5.91 15.94 9.27
CA LEU A 201 4.48 16.31 9.15
C LEU A 201 4.03 17.28 10.25
N ASP A 202 4.91 18.22 10.59
CA ASP A 202 4.64 19.31 11.52
C ASP A 202 4.51 20.65 10.79
N PHE A 203 3.26 21.09 10.57
CA PHE A 203 2.92 22.33 9.87
C PHE A 203 2.64 23.51 10.81
N THR A 204 2.86 23.35 12.12
CA THR A 204 2.49 24.37 13.13
C THR A 204 3.22 25.71 13.00
N GLN A 205 4.35 25.75 12.32
CA GLN A 205 5.18 26.96 12.11
C GLN A 205 5.27 27.36 10.64
N GLU A 206 4.43 26.80 9.77
CA GLU A 206 4.44 27.16 8.36
C GLU A 206 3.82 28.56 8.16
N PRO A 207 4.51 29.49 7.48
CA PRO A 207 3.94 30.80 7.16
C PRO A 207 2.81 30.63 6.13
N SER A 208 1.67 31.30 6.35
CA SER A 208 0.59 31.28 5.36
C SER A 208 1.04 31.97 4.07
N ASN A 209 0.86 31.30 2.93
CA ASN A 209 1.19 31.87 1.62
C ASN A 209 0.36 33.14 1.30
N ILE A 210 -0.77 33.32 1.98
CA ILE A 210 -1.66 34.48 1.87
C ILE A 210 -1.79 35.09 3.28
N VAL A 211 -1.47 36.38 3.41
CA VAL A 211 -1.41 37.11 4.70
C VAL A 211 -2.78 37.23 5.38
N ASP A 212 -3.88 37.15 4.63
CA ASP A 212 -5.24 37.44 5.11
C ASP A 212 -6.17 36.21 5.21
N LYS A 213 -5.71 34.99 4.91
CA LYS A 213 -6.52 33.75 5.03
C LYS A 213 -5.74 32.61 5.66
N PRO A 214 -6.33 31.87 6.62
CA PRO A 214 -5.70 30.66 7.17
C PRO A 214 -5.55 29.58 6.09
N PRO A 215 -4.42 28.85 6.05
CA PRO A 215 -4.22 27.76 5.12
C PRO A 215 -5.17 26.59 5.40
N PHE A 216 -5.61 25.91 4.34
CA PHE A 216 -6.33 24.65 4.42
C PHE A 216 -5.34 23.51 4.22
N TYR A 217 -5.02 22.79 5.29
CA TYR A 217 -4.19 21.60 5.19
C TYR A 217 -5.00 20.42 4.69
N VAL A 218 -4.52 19.78 3.64
CA VAL A 218 -5.15 18.62 3.01
C VAL A 218 -4.32 17.37 3.31
N TRP A 219 -4.85 16.48 4.13
CA TRP A 219 -4.29 15.16 4.36
C TRP A 219 -4.97 14.13 3.44
N ASP A 220 -4.18 13.46 2.60
CA ASP A 220 -4.65 12.44 1.66
C ASP A 220 -4.25 11.03 2.11
N SER A 221 -5.24 10.20 2.41
CA SER A 221 -5.02 8.82 2.85
C SER A 221 -4.23 7.98 1.85
N GLU A 222 -4.40 8.20 0.55
CA GLU A 222 -3.69 7.42 -0.48
C GLU A 222 -2.17 7.62 -0.37
N SER A 223 -1.74 8.84 -0.04
CA SER A 223 -0.32 9.18 0.12
C SER A 223 0.29 8.67 1.43
N HIS A 224 -0.49 8.55 2.50
CA HIS A 224 -0.01 8.29 3.86
C HIS A 224 -0.22 6.85 4.35
N ILE A 225 -1.35 6.25 3.97
CA ILE A 225 -1.76 4.90 4.42
C ILE A 225 -2.04 3.94 3.26
N GLY A 226 -2.07 4.43 2.02
CA GLY A 226 -2.38 3.63 0.84
C GLY A 226 -3.75 2.96 0.95
N ASN A 227 -3.81 1.65 0.65
CA ASN A 227 -5.04 0.85 0.65
C ASN A 227 -5.22 -0.01 1.93
N ASP A 228 -4.54 0.32 3.02
CA ASP A 228 -4.68 -0.43 4.28
C ASP A 228 -6.00 -0.07 4.99
N GLU A 229 -6.99 -0.95 4.84
CA GLU A 229 -8.28 -0.87 5.52
C GLU A 229 -8.17 -0.72 7.05
N THR A 230 -7.16 -1.36 7.68
CA THR A 230 -6.98 -1.24 9.13
C THR A 230 -6.48 0.14 9.52
N ALA A 231 -5.58 0.73 8.72
CA ALA A 231 -5.12 2.09 8.89
C ALA A 231 -6.22 3.12 8.57
N LEU A 232 -7.10 2.83 7.61
CA LEU A 232 -8.27 3.65 7.31
C LEU A 232 -9.24 3.70 8.50
N TYR A 233 -9.55 2.55 9.13
CA TYR A 233 -10.38 2.53 10.33
C TYR A 233 -9.70 3.22 11.52
N ASP A 234 -8.39 3.09 11.67
CA ASP A 234 -7.64 3.83 12.69
C ASP A 234 -7.70 5.35 12.45
N THR A 235 -7.68 5.79 11.18
CA THR A 235 -7.88 7.20 10.79
C THR A 235 -9.28 7.68 11.16
N LEU A 236 -10.32 6.91 10.84
CA LEU A 236 -11.71 7.25 11.20
C LEU A 236 -11.90 7.35 12.72
N ARG A 237 -11.25 6.50 13.52
CA ARG A 237 -11.26 6.59 14.99
C ARG A 237 -10.64 7.89 15.47
N VAL A 238 -9.50 8.29 14.89
CA VAL A 238 -8.84 9.56 15.23
C VAL A 238 -9.75 10.73 14.89
N ILE A 239 -10.35 10.76 13.68
CA ILE A 239 -11.28 11.82 13.27
C ILE A 239 -12.50 11.87 14.20
N CYS A 240 -13.09 10.72 14.54
CA CYS A 240 -14.20 10.68 15.49
C CYS A 240 -13.81 11.30 16.84
N ARG A 241 -12.60 11.03 17.33
CA ARG A 241 -12.09 11.61 18.58
C ARG A 241 -11.81 13.11 18.46
N LEU A 242 -11.26 13.57 17.34
CA LEU A 242 -10.92 14.99 17.12
C LEU A 242 -12.15 15.90 17.09
N TYR A 243 -13.30 15.39 16.64
CA TYR A 243 -14.56 16.14 16.51
C TYR A 243 -15.66 15.67 17.45
N ASP A 244 -15.35 14.81 18.41
CA ASP A 244 -16.31 14.20 19.34
C ASP A 244 -17.53 13.55 18.63
N LEU A 245 -17.27 12.89 17.50
CA LEU A 245 -18.26 12.11 16.77
C LEU A 245 -18.55 10.81 17.53
N LYS A 246 -19.82 10.41 17.55
CA LYS A 246 -20.23 9.13 18.13
C LYS A 246 -19.50 7.98 17.44
N LEU A 247 -18.68 7.24 18.18
CA LEU A 247 -17.93 6.12 17.64
C LEU A 247 -18.88 5.02 17.14
N GLY A 248 -18.65 4.53 15.92
CA GLY A 248 -19.46 3.47 15.32
C GLY A 248 -19.21 2.10 15.95
N SER A 249 -20.19 1.22 15.88
CA SER A 249 -20.15 -0.17 16.35
C SER A 249 -18.96 -0.98 15.81
N LYS A 250 -18.58 -0.77 14.53
CA LYS A 250 -17.41 -1.42 13.90
C LYS A 250 -16.07 -0.78 14.28
N LEU A 251 -16.10 0.46 14.73
CA LEU A 251 -14.89 1.19 15.17
C LEU A 251 -14.61 0.95 16.67
N ALA A 252 -15.66 0.69 17.46
CA ALA A 252 -15.61 0.36 18.88
C ALA A 252 -15.23 -1.12 19.14
N ASP A 253 -14.89 -1.43 20.40
CA ASP A 253 -14.72 -2.78 20.92
C ASP A 253 -13.79 -3.68 20.08
N ILE A 254 -12.61 -3.15 19.74
CA ILE A 254 -11.60 -3.92 19.01
C ILE A 254 -11.23 -5.15 19.85
N PRO A 255 -11.41 -6.38 19.33
CA PRO A 255 -11.09 -7.58 20.08
C PRO A 255 -9.61 -7.57 20.46
N ALA A 256 -9.35 -7.49 21.76
CA ALA A 256 -7.99 -7.51 22.30
C ALA A 256 -7.42 -8.94 22.29
N ASN A 257 -8.28 -9.95 22.26
CA ASN A 257 -7.95 -11.36 22.30
C ASN A 257 -7.74 -11.95 20.89
N ARG A 258 -6.70 -12.78 20.72
CA ARG A 258 -6.40 -13.49 19.46
C ARG A 258 -7.53 -14.44 19.05
N PHE A 259 -8.19 -15.12 19.99
CA PHE A 259 -9.27 -16.05 19.68
C PHE A 259 -10.55 -15.33 19.21
N GLU A 260 -10.84 -14.16 19.77
CA GLU A 260 -11.96 -13.32 19.33
C GLU A 260 -11.70 -12.75 17.93
N ARG A 261 -10.46 -12.33 17.64
CA ARG A 261 -10.04 -11.93 16.29
C ARG A 261 -10.19 -13.06 15.29
N LEU A 262 -9.74 -14.27 15.63
CA LEU A 262 -9.88 -15.47 14.79
C LEU A 262 -11.36 -15.84 14.58
N GLY A 263 -12.17 -15.74 15.64
CA GLY A 263 -13.62 -15.96 15.54
C GLY A 263 -14.30 -14.94 14.62
N LEU A 264 -13.93 -13.66 14.73
CA LEU A 264 -14.38 -12.59 13.85
C LEU A 264 -13.93 -12.83 12.40
N PHE A 265 -12.69 -13.31 12.20
CA PHE A 265 -12.18 -13.69 10.89
C PHE A 265 -13.03 -14.81 10.27
N PHE A 266 -13.21 -15.94 10.94
CA PHE A 266 -14.01 -17.04 10.37
C PHE A 266 -15.46 -16.61 10.11
N LYS A 267 -16.02 -15.77 10.97
CA LYS A 267 -17.33 -15.15 10.76
C LYS A 267 -17.34 -14.30 9.49
N ASN A 268 -16.38 -13.41 9.31
CA ASN A 268 -16.27 -12.55 8.12
C ASN A 268 -15.99 -13.37 6.86
N LEU A 269 -15.08 -14.35 6.91
CA LEU A 269 -14.78 -15.28 5.82
C LEU A 269 -16.04 -16.03 5.40
N TRP A 270 -16.80 -16.56 6.35
CA TRP A 270 -18.07 -17.23 6.08
C TRP A 270 -19.09 -16.30 5.43
N PHE A 271 -19.31 -15.10 6.00
CA PHE A 271 -20.25 -14.12 5.43
C PHE A 271 -19.84 -13.67 4.03
N ASN A 272 -18.56 -13.40 3.81
CA ASN A 272 -18.03 -13.00 2.50
C ASN A 272 -18.14 -14.15 1.48
N SER A 273 -17.79 -15.37 1.88
CA SER A 273 -17.91 -16.56 1.04
C SER A 273 -19.37 -16.84 0.69
N ARG A 274 -20.29 -16.67 1.65
CA ARG A 274 -21.73 -16.81 1.42
C ARG A 274 -22.26 -15.73 0.49
N GLN A 275 -21.88 -14.46 0.67
CA GLN A 275 -22.24 -13.39 -0.26
C GLN A 275 -21.72 -13.66 -1.68
N PHE A 276 -20.52 -14.23 -1.79
CA PHE A 276 -19.93 -14.62 -3.07
C PHE A 276 -20.72 -15.77 -3.72
N ILE A 277 -21.03 -16.83 -2.95
CA ILE A 277 -21.85 -17.95 -3.41
C ILE A 277 -23.25 -17.47 -3.81
N ASP A 278 -23.88 -16.63 -2.99
CA ASP A 278 -25.19 -16.04 -3.25
C ASP A 278 -25.14 -15.22 -4.55
N TYR A 279 -24.11 -14.39 -4.75
CA TYR A 279 -23.90 -13.68 -6.01
C TYR A 279 -23.75 -14.63 -7.21
N TRP A 280 -22.92 -15.68 -7.10
CA TRP A 280 -22.73 -16.68 -8.16
C TRP A 280 -23.96 -17.56 -8.41
N SER A 281 -24.84 -17.68 -7.43
CA SER A 281 -26.11 -18.39 -7.58
C SER A 281 -27.18 -17.62 -8.34
N LEU A 282 -27.08 -16.29 -8.43
CA LEU A 282 -28.08 -15.47 -9.11
C LEU A 282 -28.15 -15.84 -10.60
N PRO A 283 -29.34 -16.23 -11.13
CA PRO A 283 -29.50 -16.65 -12.52
C PRO A 283 -29.24 -15.50 -13.50
N LEU A 284 -29.51 -14.28 -13.06
CA LEU A 284 -29.11 -13.04 -13.72
C LEU A 284 -28.16 -12.31 -12.78
N LYS A 285 -26.90 -12.20 -13.18
CA LYS A 285 -25.95 -11.37 -12.45
C LYS A 285 -26.46 -9.93 -12.54
N PRO A 286 -26.64 -9.22 -11.40
CA PRO A 286 -27.06 -7.82 -11.44
C PRO A 286 -26.03 -7.04 -12.25
N SER A 287 -26.40 -6.67 -13.48
CA SER A 287 -25.61 -5.73 -14.26
C SER A 287 -25.94 -4.34 -13.73
N GLN A 288 -24.92 -3.62 -13.31
CA GLN A 288 -25.14 -2.22 -12.99
C GLN A 288 -25.57 -1.49 -14.27
N PRO A 289 -26.64 -0.69 -14.21
CA PRO A 289 -27.04 0.12 -15.35
C PRO A 289 -25.91 1.11 -15.61
N SER A 290 -25.11 0.79 -16.61
CA SER A 290 -24.08 1.64 -17.17
C SER A 290 -24.60 2.19 -18.49
N GLN A 291 -24.40 3.47 -18.71
CA GLN A 291 -24.64 4.10 -20.00
C GLN A 291 -23.27 4.36 -20.60
N THR A 292 -22.96 3.59 -21.65
CA THR A 292 -21.75 3.83 -22.45
C THR A 292 -22.13 4.68 -23.65
N THR A 293 -21.62 5.90 -23.70
CA THR A 293 -21.70 6.76 -24.88
C THR A 293 -20.37 6.72 -25.62
N ASN A 294 -20.40 6.32 -26.89
CA ASN A 294 -19.23 6.35 -27.76
C ASN A 294 -19.18 7.71 -28.45
N LEU A 295 -18.07 8.42 -28.28
CA LEU A 295 -17.78 9.68 -28.94
C LEU A 295 -17.13 9.41 -30.31
N TYR A 296 -17.34 10.30 -31.28
CA TYR A 296 -16.79 10.21 -32.64
C TYR A 296 -15.25 10.18 -32.69
N THR A 297 -14.58 10.62 -31.63
CA THR A 297 -13.12 10.60 -31.46
C THR A 297 -12.55 9.22 -31.09
N GLY A 298 -13.40 8.19 -30.94
CA GLY A 298 -13.00 6.87 -30.48
C GLY A 298 -12.85 6.74 -28.96
N LEU A 299 -13.27 7.77 -28.20
CA LEU A 299 -13.45 7.73 -26.76
C LEU A 299 -14.83 7.15 -26.41
N ALA A 300 -14.92 6.39 -25.32
CA ALA A 300 -16.17 5.86 -24.79
C ALA A 300 -16.29 6.25 -23.32
N THR A 301 -17.37 6.93 -22.95
CA THR A 301 -17.65 7.32 -21.57
C THR A 301 -18.66 6.35 -20.99
N THR A 302 -18.33 5.74 -19.86
CA THR A 302 -19.18 4.78 -19.16
C THR A 302 -19.62 5.39 -17.84
N LYS A 303 -20.85 5.92 -17.82
CA LYS A 303 -21.48 6.44 -16.61
C LYS A 303 -22.07 5.27 -15.83
N ILE A 304 -21.49 4.98 -14.67
CA ILE A 304 -21.95 3.93 -13.77
C ILE A 304 -22.95 4.56 -12.81
N LYS A 305 -24.22 4.12 -12.84
CA LYS A 305 -25.20 4.56 -11.85
C LYS A 305 -25.02 3.77 -10.56
N PRO A 306 -25.00 4.43 -9.39
CA PRO A 306 -24.91 3.72 -8.11
C PRO A 306 -26.13 2.81 -7.94
N TYR A 307 -25.90 1.59 -7.49
CA TYR A 307 -26.97 0.63 -7.21
C TYR A 307 -27.67 0.90 -5.88
N TYR A 308 -27.30 1.98 -5.18
CA TYR A 308 -27.76 2.30 -3.83
C TYR A 308 -28.43 3.68 -3.77
N ALA A 309 -29.19 3.88 -2.69
CA ALA A 309 -29.75 5.17 -2.30
C ALA A 309 -29.40 5.45 -0.84
N LEU A 310 -29.02 6.68 -0.53
CA LEU A 310 -28.69 7.13 0.82
C LEU A 310 -29.96 7.68 1.49
N GLU A 311 -30.28 7.16 2.67
CA GLU A 311 -31.40 7.60 3.51
C GLU A 311 -30.85 8.17 4.83
N GLY A 312 -31.47 9.21 5.41
CA GLY A 312 -30.98 9.88 6.63
C GLY A 312 -31.36 11.37 6.71
N VAL A 313 -30.93 12.09 7.74
CA VAL A 313 -31.11 13.55 7.85
C VAL A 313 -30.10 14.27 6.94
N PRO A 314 -30.50 15.21 6.07
CA PRO A 314 -29.56 15.93 5.22
C PRO A 314 -28.64 16.84 6.06
N GLN A 315 -27.35 16.88 5.72
CA GLN A 315 -26.41 17.79 6.38
C GLN A 315 -26.56 19.22 5.86
N GLN A 316 -27.65 19.87 6.28
CA GLN A 316 -27.98 21.26 6.02
C GLN A 316 -28.07 22.02 7.35
N GLY A 317 -28.01 23.35 7.29
CA GLY A 317 -28.07 24.19 8.49
C GLY A 317 -29.53 24.37 8.93
N TYR A 318 -29.82 24.01 10.19
CA TYR A 318 -31.14 24.12 10.81
C TYR A 318 -31.20 25.24 11.83
N SER A 319 -32.38 25.81 12.01
CA SER A 319 -32.65 26.75 13.11
C SER A 319 -32.80 26.02 14.44
N ARG A 320 -32.60 26.72 15.56
CA ARG A 320 -32.70 26.12 16.91
C ARG A 320 -34.07 25.48 17.20
N GLU A 321 -35.12 25.99 16.57
CA GLU A 321 -36.51 25.53 16.72
C GLU A 321 -36.75 24.18 16.01
N GLU A 322 -36.04 23.90 14.91
CA GLU A 322 -36.19 22.69 14.11
C GLU A 322 -35.50 21.46 14.72
N ILE A 323 -34.59 21.66 15.68
CA ILE A 323 -33.74 20.60 16.24
C ILE A 323 -34.42 19.85 17.40
N SER A 324 -35.48 20.39 17.99
CA SER A 324 -35.94 20.01 19.34
C SER A 324 -36.37 18.54 19.50
N GLU A 325 -36.71 17.85 18.41
CA GLU A 325 -37.09 16.42 18.42
C GLU A 325 -35.93 15.46 18.05
N GLU A 326 -34.96 15.90 17.24
CA GLU A 326 -33.86 15.06 16.73
C GLU A 326 -32.56 15.15 17.55
N ALA A 327 -32.43 16.18 18.41
CA ALA A 327 -31.27 16.44 19.28
C ALA A 327 -30.83 15.25 20.16
N ASN A 328 -31.77 14.36 20.51
CA ASN A 328 -31.49 13.21 21.37
C ASN A 328 -30.77 12.05 20.64
N ARG A 329 -30.65 12.11 19.31
CA ARG A 329 -30.09 11.00 18.48
C ARG A 329 -28.84 11.37 17.70
N ILE A 330 -28.66 12.64 17.33
CA ILE A 330 -27.58 13.14 16.47
C ILE A 330 -26.89 14.33 17.16
N ASN A 331 -25.57 14.39 17.09
CA ASN A 331 -24.81 15.55 17.59
C ASN A 331 -24.86 16.68 16.56
N PHE A 332 -24.92 17.93 17.00
CA PHE A 332 -24.93 19.10 16.12
C PHE A 332 -23.78 20.05 16.46
N PHE A 333 -23.29 20.79 15.47
CA PHE A 333 -22.39 21.92 15.69
C PHE A 333 -23.00 23.20 15.14
N GLU A 334 -22.67 24.33 15.75
CA GLU A 334 -23.16 25.65 15.36
C GLU A 334 -22.15 26.33 14.43
N GLN A 335 -22.62 26.83 13.29
CA GLN A 335 -21.84 27.65 12.36
C GLN A 335 -22.76 28.70 11.75
N ASP A 336 -22.34 29.97 11.77
CA ASP A 336 -23.08 31.11 11.22
C ASP A 336 -24.54 31.22 11.74
N GLY A 337 -24.77 30.81 13.00
CA GLY A 337 -26.10 30.82 13.64
C GLY A 337 -27.03 29.68 13.23
N LEU A 338 -26.56 28.73 12.43
CA LEU A 338 -27.26 27.51 12.03
C LEU A 338 -26.63 26.28 12.67
N TYR A 339 -27.43 25.25 12.92
CA TYR A 339 -26.97 23.99 13.50
C TYR A 339 -26.91 22.90 12.44
N TYR A 340 -25.74 22.29 12.27
CA TYR A 340 -25.51 21.24 11.28
C TYR A 340 -25.38 19.88 11.98
N PRO A 341 -26.06 18.83 11.48
CA PRO A 341 -25.93 17.50 12.06
C PRO A 341 -24.55 16.89 11.75
N LEU A 342 -23.97 16.21 12.73
CA LEU A 342 -22.69 15.51 12.63
C LEU A 342 -22.90 14.03 12.31
N PRO A 343 -22.13 13.46 11.36
CA PRO A 343 -22.21 12.03 11.08
C PRO A 343 -21.72 11.19 12.27
N SER A 344 -22.26 9.99 12.39
CA SER A 344 -21.73 8.98 13.31
C SER A 344 -20.59 8.19 12.66
N GLY A 345 -19.76 7.53 13.47
CA GLY A 345 -18.73 6.62 12.97
C GLY A 345 -19.31 5.42 12.18
N ASP A 346 -20.55 5.02 12.45
CA ASP A 346 -21.24 3.98 11.67
C ASP A 346 -21.62 4.49 10.26
N ASP A 347 -21.94 5.79 10.11
CA ASP A 347 -22.19 6.40 8.81
C ASP A 347 -20.92 6.45 7.96
N LEU A 348 -19.82 6.90 8.58
CA LEU A 348 -18.50 6.95 7.93
C LEU A 348 -18.04 5.55 7.49
N VAL A 349 -18.17 4.54 8.36
CA VAL A 349 -17.81 3.16 7.99
C VAL A 349 -18.72 2.65 6.88
N SER A 350 -20.03 2.88 6.96
CA SER A 350 -20.98 2.44 5.93
C SER A 350 -20.65 3.04 4.56
N ILE A 351 -20.25 4.31 4.51
CA ILE A 351 -19.78 4.97 3.27
C ILE A 351 -18.41 4.47 2.83
N SER A 352 -17.51 4.11 3.75
CA SER A 352 -16.23 3.49 3.36
C SER A 352 -16.40 2.08 2.78
N GLU A 353 -17.37 1.30 3.29
CA GLU A 353 -17.64 -0.06 2.80
C GLU A 353 -18.42 -0.06 1.47
N LEU A 354 -18.88 1.09 1.05
CA LEU A 354 -19.62 1.25 -0.19
C LEU A 354 -18.71 1.05 -1.41
N SER A 355 -17.44 1.51 -1.35
CA SER A 355 -16.46 1.29 -2.42
C SER A 355 -16.33 -0.19 -2.82
N GLY A 356 -16.29 -1.10 -1.85
CA GLY A 356 -16.22 -2.55 -2.07
C GLY A 356 -17.50 -3.21 -2.59
N LYS A 357 -18.60 -2.46 -2.74
CA LYS A 357 -19.91 -2.94 -3.26
C LYS A 357 -20.26 -2.33 -4.62
N HIS A 358 -19.44 -1.44 -5.15
CA HIS A 358 -19.80 -0.57 -6.28
C HIS A 358 -19.44 -1.07 -7.66
N LEU A 359 -18.63 -2.11 -7.81
CA LEU A 359 -18.38 -2.76 -9.10
C LEU A 359 -18.36 -4.27 -8.88
N TYR A 360 -19.30 -5.00 -9.49
CA TYR A 360 -19.25 -6.45 -9.44
C TYR A 360 -17.97 -6.96 -10.10
N LEU A 361 -17.39 -8.01 -9.52
CA LEU A 361 -16.11 -8.63 -9.92
C LEU A 361 -15.93 -8.77 -11.45
N ASP A 362 -17.00 -9.15 -12.16
CA ASP A 362 -17.01 -9.31 -13.62
C ASP A 362 -16.76 -7.99 -14.38
N GLN A 363 -17.39 -6.88 -13.97
CA GLN A 363 -17.18 -5.58 -14.61
C GLN A 363 -15.78 -5.04 -14.35
N ARG A 364 -15.27 -5.19 -13.12
CA ARG A 364 -13.90 -4.78 -12.78
C ARG A 364 -12.88 -5.60 -13.55
N LEU A 365 -13.05 -6.91 -13.63
CA LEU A 365 -12.19 -7.81 -14.39
C LEU A 365 -12.22 -7.49 -15.90
N LYS A 366 -13.39 -7.22 -16.48
CA LYS A 366 -13.53 -6.76 -17.87
C LYS A 366 -12.83 -5.42 -18.11
N LEU A 367 -12.98 -4.45 -17.22
CA LEU A 367 -12.33 -3.14 -17.33
C LEU A 367 -10.81 -3.25 -17.19
N GLN A 368 -10.31 -4.01 -16.22
CA GLN A 368 -8.87 -4.22 -15.98
C GLN A 368 -8.22 -5.01 -17.12
N LEU A 369 -8.85 -6.07 -17.64
CA LEU A 369 -8.35 -6.80 -18.80
C LEU A 369 -8.38 -5.93 -20.06
N LYS A 370 -9.47 -5.19 -20.31
CA LYS A 370 -9.55 -4.28 -21.46
C LYS A 370 -8.48 -3.18 -21.36
N ALA A 371 -8.23 -2.65 -20.17
CA ALA A 371 -7.16 -1.70 -19.91
C ALA A 371 -5.79 -2.30 -20.21
N PHE A 372 -5.48 -3.49 -19.66
CA PHE A 372 -4.23 -4.20 -19.89
C PHE A 372 -3.97 -4.45 -21.39
N PHE A 373 -4.92 -5.06 -22.09
CA PHE A 373 -4.79 -5.34 -23.53
C PHE A 373 -4.74 -4.06 -24.38
N SER A 374 -5.43 -2.98 -23.98
CA SER A 374 -5.35 -1.70 -24.69
C SER A 374 -3.99 -1.01 -24.55
N LYS A 375 -3.27 -1.24 -23.43
CA LYS A 375 -1.96 -0.66 -23.17
C LYS A 375 -0.82 -1.42 -23.85
N LEU A 376 -1.02 -2.69 -24.17
CA LEU A 376 0.02 -3.58 -24.70
C LEU A 376 0.63 -3.10 -26.05
N PRO A 377 -0.16 -2.65 -27.05
CA PRO A 377 0.40 -2.03 -28.26
C PRO A 377 1.14 -0.71 -27.97
N SER A 378 0.55 0.15 -27.14
CA SER A 378 1.14 1.42 -26.73
C SER A 378 2.47 1.25 -26.00
N PHE A 379 2.61 0.19 -25.20
CA PHE A 379 3.84 -0.20 -24.52
C PHE A 379 4.97 -0.50 -25.53
N PHE A 380 4.75 -1.37 -26.51
CA PHE A 380 5.80 -1.69 -27.50
C PHE A 380 6.20 -0.48 -28.34
N VAL A 381 5.22 0.34 -28.75
CA VAL A 381 5.49 1.60 -29.45
C VAL A 381 6.26 2.57 -28.56
N TYR A 382 5.94 2.65 -27.27
CA TYR A 382 6.65 3.47 -26.30
C TYR A 382 8.08 3.00 -26.09
N VAL A 383 8.31 1.71 -25.84
CA VAL A 383 9.65 1.12 -25.66
C VAL A 383 10.49 1.37 -26.91
N TYR A 384 9.96 1.07 -28.10
CA TYR A 384 10.67 1.32 -29.35
C TYR A 384 11.00 2.80 -29.53
N ARG A 385 10.03 3.71 -29.35
CA ARG A 385 10.26 5.16 -29.46
C ARG A 385 11.21 5.66 -28.39
N SER A 386 11.13 5.16 -27.16
CA SER A 386 12.01 5.55 -26.06
C SER A 386 13.44 5.10 -26.31
N ILE A 387 13.66 3.86 -26.78
CA ILE A 387 15.00 3.38 -27.13
C ILE A 387 15.52 4.14 -28.34
N THR A 388 14.71 4.30 -29.39
CA THR A 388 15.11 5.05 -30.59
C THR A 388 15.44 6.49 -30.26
N GLN A 389 14.63 7.17 -29.43
CA GLN A 389 14.90 8.53 -28.98
C GLN A 389 16.14 8.59 -28.09
N PHE A 390 16.29 7.64 -27.16
CA PHE A 390 17.46 7.55 -26.31
C PHE A 390 18.74 7.40 -27.13
N ILE A 391 18.72 6.57 -28.18
CA ILE A 391 19.86 6.39 -29.08
C ILE A 391 20.10 7.64 -29.94
N THR A 392 19.05 8.19 -30.55
CA THR A 392 19.16 9.25 -31.57
C THR A 392 19.34 10.66 -31.00
N HIS A 393 18.85 10.91 -29.80
CA HIS A 393 18.93 12.23 -29.15
C HIS A 393 19.80 12.13 -27.91
N ASP A 394 19.42 11.39 -26.87
CA ASP A 394 20.14 11.46 -25.59
C ASP A 394 21.59 10.97 -25.71
N LEU A 395 21.83 9.80 -26.31
CA LEU A 395 23.18 9.26 -26.50
C LEU A 395 23.96 10.02 -27.58
N TYR A 396 23.28 10.46 -28.64
CA TYR A 396 23.90 11.25 -29.70
C TYR A 396 24.32 12.63 -29.19
N ASP A 397 23.43 13.37 -28.55
CA ASP A 397 23.69 14.69 -27.97
C ASP A 397 24.73 14.57 -26.85
N ASP A 398 24.67 13.53 -26.01
CA ASP A 398 25.70 13.29 -24.99
C ASP A 398 27.07 12.99 -25.61
N PHE A 399 27.12 12.33 -26.78
CA PHE A 399 28.36 12.11 -27.54
C PHE A 399 28.88 13.38 -28.20
N ILE A 400 28.01 14.12 -28.89
CA ILE A 400 28.35 15.37 -29.58
C ILE A 400 28.74 16.46 -28.57
N ASN A 401 28.03 16.59 -27.45
CA ASN A 401 28.37 17.51 -26.37
C ASN A 401 29.73 17.17 -25.76
N HIS A 402 30.08 15.88 -25.63
CA HIS A 402 31.40 15.47 -25.17
C HIS A 402 32.51 15.90 -26.14
N ILE A 403 32.31 15.71 -27.45
CA ILE A 403 33.26 16.13 -28.49
C ILE A 403 33.46 17.65 -28.48
N HIS A 404 32.38 18.43 -28.41
CA HIS A 404 32.45 19.88 -28.61
C HIS A 404 32.57 20.71 -27.31
N HIS A 405 32.57 20.10 -26.12
CA HIS A 405 32.44 20.80 -24.82
C HIS A 405 33.37 22.02 -24.64
N ASP A 406 34.63 21.89 -25.05
CA ASP A 406 35.70 22.88 -24.82
C ASP A 406 35.94 23.80 -26.04
N HIS A 407 35.13 23.68 -27.09
CA HIS A 407 35.29 24.44 -28.34
C HIS A 407 34.24 25.56 -28.43
N PRO A 408 34.62 26.80 -28.82
CA PRO A 408 33.74 27.98 -28.78
C PRO A 408 32.51 27.87 -29.70
N GLU A 409 32.50 26.97 -30.67
CA GLU A 409 31.33 26.68 -31.52
C GLU A 409 30.19 25.96 -30.77
N ALA A 410 30.45 25.40 -29.58
CA ALA A 410 29.45 24.77 -28.74
C ALA A 410 28.49 25.79 -28.07
N GLU A 411 28.94 27.00 -27.77
CA GLU A 411 28.07 28.06 -27.25
C GLU A 411 27.08 28.59 -28.31
N ALA A 412 27.50 28.64 -29.58
CA ALA A 412 26.64 29.02 -30.69
C ALA A 412 25.56 27.95 -31.01
N ARG A 413 25.85 26.66 -30.79
CA ARG A 413 24.89 25.55 -30.97
C ARG A 413 23.98 25.32 -29.76
N LYS A 414 24.40 25.59 -28.53
CA LYS A 414 23.56 25.49 -27.31
C LYS A 414 22.26 26.33 -27.41
N THR A 415 22.26 27.37 -28.24
CA THR A 415 21.12 28.30 -28.41
C THR A 415 20.07 27.82 -29.43
N LYS A 416 20.33 26.78 -30.22
CA LYS A 416 19.36 26.27 -31.21
C LYS A 416 18.95 24.83 -30.86
N LEU A 417 17.72 24.71 -30.37
CA LEU A 417 16.92 23.49 -30.19
C LEU A 417 17.23 22.59 -28.98
N ILE A 418 17.05 23.11 -27.76
CA ILE A 418 16.53 22.25 -26.67
C ILE A 418 15.02 22.21 -26.82
N LEU A 419 14.52 21.36 -27.73
CA LEU A 419 13.11 20.99 -27.72
C LEU A 419 12.93 19.97 -26.58
N LYS A 420 12.76 20.46 -25.34
CA LYS A 420 12.47 19.64 -24.14
C LYS A 420 11.34 18.67 -24.51
N LYS A 421 11.69 17.39 -24.75
CA LYS A 421 10.74 16.42 -25.30
C LYS A 421 10.03 15.68 -24.18
N ARG A 422 8.76 15.43 -24.45
CA ARG A 422 7.71 15.33 -23.44
C ARG A 422 7.58 13.91 -22.85
N THR A 423 7.47 13.79 -21.52
CA THR A 423 7.24 12.51 -20.81
C THR A 423 5.92 11.85 -21.22
N SER A 424 5.75 10.54 -20.96
CA SER A 424 4.47 9.81 -21.16
C SER A 424 3.31 10.52 -20.46
N MET A 425 3.57 10.99 -19.25
CA MET A 425 2.70 11.86 -18.47
C MET A 425 2.40 13.19 -19.19
N GLN A 426 3.39 13.87 -19.78
CA GLN A 426 3.13 15.08 -20.56
C GLN A 426 2.36 14.82 -21.87
N LYS A 427 2.44 13.61 -22.45
CA LYS A 427 1.57 13.22 -23.58
C LYS A 427 0.13 12.95 -23.12
N TYR A 428 -0.05 12.30 -21.97
CA TYR A 428 -1.35 12.17 -21.32
C TYR A 428 -1.93 13.56 -21.00
N LEU A 429 -1.15 14.44 -20.37
CA LEU A 429 -1.55 15.82 -20.08
C LEU A 429 -1.82 16.62 -21.34
N MET A 430 -1.05 16.44 -22.42
CA MET A 430 -1.32 17.08 -23.72
C MET A 430 -2.57 16.52 -24.38
N SER A 431 -2.82 15.21 -24.31
CA SER A 431 -4.06 14.63 -24.83
C SER A 431 -5.25 15.11 -24.02
N LEU A 432 -5.12 15.17 -22.69
CA LEU A 432 -6.14 15.72 -21.79
C LEU A 432 -6.32 17.22 -22.06
N GLN A 433 -5.23 17.96 -22.29
CA GLN A 433 -5.23 19.37 -22.67
C GLN A 433 -5.82 19.59 -24.06
N GLU A 434 -5.54 18.77 -25.07
CA GLU A 434 -6.14 18.86 -26.42
C GLU A 434 -7.64 18.55 -26.35
N ILE A 435 -8.04 17.58 -25.55
CA ILE A 435 -9.45 17.29 -25.30
C ILE A 435 -10.11 18.49 -24.55
N LEU A 436 -9.42 19.12 -23.61
CA LEU A 436 -9.87 20.32 -22.87
C LEU A 436 -9.72 21.66 -23.61
N GLN A 437 -8.94 21.74 -24.69
CA GLN A 437 -8.66 22.94 -25.50
C GLN A 437 -9.44 22.97 -26.81
N SER A 438 -10.10 21.88 -27.20
CA SER A 438 -11.08 21.92 -28.30
C SER A 438 -12.07 23.07 -28.08
N GLU A 439 -12.60 23.68 -29.15
CA GLU A 439 -13.30 25.00 -29.22
C GLU A 439 -14.41 25.29 -28.17
N GLU A 440 -14.70 24.36 -27.26
CA GLU A 440 -15.79 24.32 -26.29
C GLU A 440 -15.32 23.99 -24.83
N GLY A 441 -14.02 24.06 -24.53
CA GLY A 441 -13.44 23.67 -23.22
C GLY A 441 -13.11 24.79 -22.21
N LEU A 442 -12.87 24.39 -20.95
CA LEU A 442 -12.66 25.23 -19.74
C LEU A 442 -11.42 26.15 -19.81
N LEU A 443 -10.48 25.87 -20.70
CA LEU A 443 -9.26 26.64 -20.85
C LEU A 443 -9.54 27.86 -21.72
N ALA A 444 -9.58 29.06 -21.11
CA ALA A 444 -9.72 30.32 -21.86
C ALA A 444 -8.72 30.34 -23.02
N ASN A 445 -9.16 30.73 -24.23
CA ASN A 445 -8.41 30.68 -25.49
C ASN A 445 -6.88 30.72 -25.33
N GLY A 446 -6.23 29.54 -25.34
CA GLY A 446 -4.78 29.40 -25.27
C GLY A 446 -4.16 29.07 -23.90
N GLN A 447 -4.94 28.96 -22.81
CA GLN A 447 -4.43 28.55 -21.50
C GLN A 447 -4.03 27.07 -21.48
N THR A 448 -2.88 26.75 -20.90
CA THR A 448 -2.43 25.35 -20.72
C THR A 448 -3.01 24.73 -19.45
N LEU A 449 -3.16 23.41 -19.39
CA LEU A 449 -3.63 22.70 -18.18
C LEU A 449 -2.77 23.02 -16.96
N ALA A 450 -1.46 23.16 -17.13
CA ALA A 450 -0.54 23.58 -16.08
C ALA A 450 -0.81 25.00 -15.57
N GLN A 451 -1.16 25.94 -16.47
CA GLN A 451 -1.55 27.30 -16.10
C GLN A 451 -2.91 27.33 -15.41
N PHE A 452 -3.87 26.50 -15.83
CA PHE A 452 -5.17 26.38 -15.14
C PHE A 452 -5.00 25.84 -13.73
N ILE A 453 -4.25 24.74 -13.57
CA ILE A 453 -3.93 24.17 -12.25
C ILE A 453 -3.18 25.18 -11.39
N HIS A 454 -2.19 25.90 -11.96
CA HIS A 454 -1.50 26.98 -11.24
C HIS A 454 -2.46 28.11 -10.82
N THR A 455 -3.43 28.48 -11.67
CA THR A 455 -4.43 29.50 -11.33
C THR A 455 -5.36 29.01 -10.22
N GLN A 456 -5.78 27.75 -10.26
CA GLN A 456 -6.60 27.14 -9.21
C GLN A 456 -5.84 27.03 -7.89
N ILE A 457 -4.57 26.61 -7.91
CA ILE A 457 -3.71 26.56 -6.72
C ILE A 457 -3.44 27.96 -6.18
N SER A 458 -3.08 28.94 -7.01
CA SER A 458 -2.83 30.31 -6.54
C SER A 458 -4.09 30.99 -5.98
N ASN A 459 -5.27 30.61 -6.46
CA ASN A 459 -6.55 31.10 -5.94
C ASN A 459 -7.07 30.30 -4.73
N SER A 460 -6.50 29.13 -4.43
CA SER A 460 -6.95 28.27 -3.34
C SER A 460 -5.86 28.13 -2.27
N ASN A 461 -6.22 28.37 -1.00
CA ASN A 461 -5.23 28.36 0.09
C ASN A 461 -4.91 26.93 0.59
N TYR A 462 -4.92 25.94 -0.31
CA TYR A 462 -4.69 24.53 0.05
C TYR A 462 -3.19 24.22 0.13
N VAL A 463 -2.77 23.64 1.25
CA VAL A 463 -1.43 23.07 1.45
C VAL A 463 -1.57 21.56 1.55
N LEU A 464 -0.90 20.81 0.69
CA LEU A 464 -0.94 19.35 0.77
C LEU A 464 -0.03 18.90 1.92
N ALA A 465 -0.58 18.20 2.90
CA ALA A 465 0.16 17.72 4.05
C ALA A 465 1.07 16.56 3.64
N ARG A 466 2.27 16.86 3.13
CA ARG A 466 3.27 15.90 2.65
C ARG A 466 4.67 16.34 3.03
N GLU A 467 5.59 15.39 3.00
CA GLU A 467 7.00 15.64 3.24
C GLU A 467 7.56 16.54 2.13
N GLU A 468 8.38 17.51 2.51
CA GLU A 468 9.00 18.47 1.59
C GLU A 468 10.10 17.77 0.79
N HIS A 469 10.87 16.93 1.47
CA HIS A 469 11.96 16.15 0.91
C HIS A 469 11.57 14.67 0.87
N PRO A 470 11.30 14.10 -0.31
CA PRO A 470 11.05 12.67 -0.42
C PRO A 470 12.29 11.86 0.03
N PRO A 471 12.13 10.58 0.38
CA PRO A 471 13.26 9.73 0.73
C PRO A 471 14.29 9.69 -0.40
N SER A 472 15.57 9.58 -0.02
CA SER A 472 16.68 9.44 -0.97
C SER A 472 16.36 8.37 -2.02
N SER A 473 16.67 8.65 -3.29
CA SER A 473 16.66 7.62 -4.33
C SER A 473 17.62 6.48 -3.95
N PRO A 474 17.37 5.23 -4.41
CA PRO A 474 18.30 4.13 -4.18
C PRO A 474 19.71 4.51 -4.68
N THR A 475 20.73 4.06 -3.95
CA THR A 475 22.12 4.43 -4.23
C THR A 475 22.57 3.98 -5.62
N TYR A 476 22.14 2.80 -6.07
CA TYR A 476 22.56 2.24 -7.35
C TYR A 476 21.40 1.70 -8.18
N ASP A 477 21.36 2.07 -9.45
CA ASP A 477 20.40 1.55 -10.44
C ASP A 477 20.92 0.36 -11.26
N ASN A 478 22.13 -0.12 -10.98
CA ASN A 478 22.72 -1.22 -11.74
C ASN A 478 22.00 -2.55 -11.46
N PRO A 479 21.97 -3.48 -12.44
CA PRO A 479 21.23 -4.73 -12.31
C PRO A 479 21.72 -5.63 -11.17
N LEU A 480 23.01 -5.55 -10.79
CA LEU A 480 23.57 -6.37 -9.72
C LEU A 480 23.08 -5.94 -8.33
N HIS A 481 23.03 -4.65 -8.04
CA HIS A 481 22.49 -4.14 -6.77
C HIS A 481 20.98 -4.38 -6.69
N ARG A 482 20.25 -4.20 -7.80
CA ARG A 482 18.82 -4.54 -7.86
C ARG A 482 18.57 -6.05 -7.64
N LEU A 483 19.39 -6.93 -8.23
CA LEU A 483 19.32 -8.37 -7.97
C LEU A 483 19.62 -8.69 -6.49
N LEU A 484 20.61 -8.02 -5.91
CA LEU A 484 20.91 -8.14 -4.49
C LEU A 484 19.71 -7.70 -3.62
N GLU A 485 19.09 -6.56 -3.88
CA GLU A 485 17.89 -6.12 -3.17
C GLU A 485 16.73 -7.11 -3.30
N VAL A 486 16.53 -7.69 -4.49
CA VAL A 486 15.52 -8.72 -4.73
C VAL A 486 15.76 -9.96 -3.87
N THR A 487 17.01 -10.45 -3.80
CA THR A 487 17.40 -11.61 -2.98
C THR A 487 17.30 -11.30 -1.49
N ARG A 488 17.72 -10.12 -1.06
CA ARG A 488 17.56 -9.63 0.32
C ARG A 488 16.11 -9.55 0.72
N HIS A 489 15.24 -9.04 -0.14
CA HIS A 489 13.81 -8.95 0.16
C HIS A 489 13.21 -10.34 0.40
N ILE A 490 13.57 -11.33 -0.43
CA ILE A 490 13.13 -12.72 -0.23
C ILE A 490 13.65 -13.28 1.10
N GLY A 491 14.96 -13.13 1.37
CA GLY A 491 15.55 -13.55 2.65
C GLY A 491 14.89 -12.86 3.85
N SER A 492 14.64 -11.55 3.75
CA SER A 492 14.01 -10.75 4.80
C SER A 492 12.59 -11.19 5.10
N TYR A 493 11.83 -11.64 4.09
CA TYR A 493 10.48 -12.17 4.30
C TYR A 493 10.50 -13.41 5.21
N PHE A 494 11.42 -14.34 4.95
CA PHE A 494 11.59 -15.54 5.77
C PHE A 494 12.04 -15.19 7.20
N VAL A 495 13.01 -14.29 7.32
CA VAL A 495 13.49 -13.78 8.62
C VAL A 495 12.35 -13.12 9.39
N ASP A 496 11.55 -12.27 8.74
CA ASP A 496 10.47 -11.53 9.38
C ASP A 496 9.41 -12.45 9.97
N LEU A 497 9.02 -13.46 9.21
CA LEU A 497 8.01 -14.41 9.61
C LEU A 497 8.48 -15.22 10.83
N SER A 498 9.77 -15.58 10.84
CA SER A 498 10.42 -16.29 11.94
C SER A 498 10.67 -15.42 13.18
N GLU A 499 11.03 -14.14 13.02
CA GLU A 499 11.25 -13.21 14.14
C GLU A 499 9.93 -12.78 14.81
N LYS A 500 8.83 -12.67 14.06
CA LYS A 500 7.50 -12.36 14.62
C LYS A 500 7.00 -13.44 15.58
N ASN A 501 7.36 -14.70 15.34
CA ASN A 501 7.05 -15.82 16.22
C ASN A 501 8.30 -16.70 16.44
N PRO A 502 9.22 -16.34 17.33
CA PRO A 502 10.52 -16.99 17.46
C PRO A 502 10.46 -18.50 17.75
N ILE A 503 9.44 -18.96 18.50
CA ILE A 503 9.23 -20.38 18.77
C ILE A 503 8.91 -21.14 17.47
N ILE A 504 7.97 -20.61 16.67
CA ILE A 504 7.57 -21.21 15.39
C ILE A 504 8.73 -21.11 14.39
N GLY A 505 9.41 -19.97 14.33
CA GLY A 505 10.60 -19.77 13.51
C GLY A 505 11.72 -20.74 13.84
N THR A 506 11.97 -21.01 15.13
CA THR A 506 12.99 -21.98 15.57
C THR A 506 12.63 -23.40 15.18
N LEU A 507 11.36 -23.78 15.36
CA LEU A 507 10.87 -25.10 14.93
C LEU A 507 10.95 -25.26 13.41
N ALA A 508 10.61 -24.22 12.67
CA ALA A 508 10.68 -24.20 11.22
C ALA A 508 12.12 -24.29 10.72
N LEU A 509 13.07 -23.60 11.36
CA LEU A 509 14.49 -23.72 11.05
C LEU A 509 15.02 -25.12 11.37
N ALA A 510 14.62 -25.70 12.51
CA ALA A 510 14.98 -27.06 12.86
C ALA A 510 14.44 -28.05 11.82
N ALA A 511 13.22 -27.85 11.33
CA ALA A 511 12.62 -28.65 10.26
C ALA A 511 13.27 -28.41 8.90
N TYR A 512 13.71 -27.18 8.60
CA TYR A 512 14.48 -26.85 7.41
C TYR A 512 15.83 -27.58 7.42
N ALA A 513 16.55 -27.51 8.54
CA ALA A 513 17.83 -28.22 8.74
C ALA A 513 17.64 -29.74 8.71
N TYR A 514 16.54 -30.25 9.27
CA TYR A 514 16.19 -31.67 9.23
C TYR A 514 15.82 -32.13 7.81
N GLY A 515 14.97 -31.39 7.10
CA GLY A 515 14.54 -31.70 5.73
C GLY A 515 15.70 -31.65 4.73
N GLY A 516 16.50 -30.57 4.77
CA GLY A 516 17.70 -30.45 3.95
C GLY A 516 18.75 -31.51 4.32
N GLY A 517 18.98 -31.74 5.62
CA GLY A 517 19.92 -32.75 6.10
C GLY A 517 19.52 -34.18 5.75
N ALA A 518 18.21 -34.49 5.69
CA ALA A 518 17.69 -35.79 5.31
C ALA A 518 17.99 -36.15 3.84
N ILE A 519 18.28 -35.16 3.00
CA ILE A 519 18.54 -35.33 1.57
C ILE A 519 20.03 -35.15 1.27
N VAL A 520 20.67 -34.12 1.81
CA VAL A 520 22.09 -33.80 1.55
C VAL A 520 23.04 -34.76 2.26
N ALA A 521 22.73 -35.16 3.49
CA ALA A 521 23.64 -35.96 4.32
C ALA A 521 22.88 -36.91 5.27
N PRO A 522 22.12 -37.89 4.75
CA PRO A 522 21.24 -38.74 5.54
C PRO A 522 21.97 -39.58 6.60
N ASP A 523 23.18 -40.07 6.31
CA ASP A 523 23.96 -40.89 7.24
C ASP A 523 24.49 -40.06 8.42
N ALA A 524 24.92 -38.83 8.15
CA ALA A 524 25.36 -37.90 9.19
C ALA A 524 24.19 -37.49 10.10
N LEU A 525 23.02 -37.19 9.52
CA LEU A 525 21.81 -36.87 10.27
C LEU A 525 21.33 -38.07 11.10
N THR A 526 21.35 -39.28 10.54
CA THR A 526 20.97 -40.52 11.24
C THR A 526 21.89 -40.79 12.43
N SER A 527 23.21 -40.62 12.25
CA SER A 527 24.20 -40.73 13.33
C SER A 527 23.95 -39.72 14.45
N LEU A 528 23.64 -38.47 14.09
CA LEU A 528 23.36 -37.40 15.04
C LEU A 528 22.05 -37.67 15.82
N LEU A 529 20.97 -38.06 15.14
CA LEU A 529 19.68 -38.39 15.76
C LEU A 529 19.77 -39.64 16.66
N ALA A 530 20.57 -40.64 16.27
CA ALA A 530 20.83 -41.81 17.10
C ALA A 530 21.59 -41.45 18.39
N LYS A 531 22.59 -40.56 18.29
CA LYS A 531 23.32 -40.02 19.45
C LYS A 531 22.42 -39.21 20.38
N LEU A 532 21.43 -38.49 19.83
CA LEU A 532 20.43 -37.74 20.60
C LEU A 532 19.25 -38.60 21.09
N HIS A 533 19.27 -39.91 20.86
CA HIS A 533 18.20 -40.86 21.23
C HIS A 533 16.83 -40.57 20.58
N LEU A 534 16.82 -39.86 19.45
CA LEU A 534 15.60 -39.49 18.71
C LEU A 534 15.26 -40.55 17.65
N LYS A 535 15.16 -41.81 18.06
CA LYS A 535 14.94 -42.96 17.15
C LYS A 535 13.65 -42.85 16.33
N GLY A 536 12.63 -42.15 16.84
CA GLY A 536 11.37 -41.91 16.14
C GLY A 536 11.45 -40.88 15.00
N LEU A 537 12.49 -40.03 14.95
CA LEU A 537 12.72 -39.13 13.82
C LEU A 537 13.50 -39.82 12.69
N ILE A 538 14.30 -40.84 13.00
CA ILE A 538 15.06 -41.61 12.00
C ILE A 538 14.12 -42.29 10.98
N THR A 539 12.94 -42.73 11.42
CA THR A 539 11.92 -43.31 10.53
C THR A 539 11.31 -42.30 9.55
N GLY A 540 11.39 -41.01 9.85
CA GLY A 540 10.90 -39.92 9.02
C GLY A 540 11.82 -39.52 7.86
N ILE A 541 13.06 -40.03 7.81
CA ILE A 541 14.04 -39.68 6.77
C ILE A 541 13.63 -40.26 5.40
N LYS A 542 13.24 -41.54 5.35
CA LYS A 542 12.87 -42.21 4.08
C LYS A 542 11.63 -41.60 3.39
N PRO A 543 10.52 -41.32 4.09
CA PRO A 543 9.39 -40.62 3.50
C PRO A 543 9.75 -39.21 3.03
N THR A 544 10.65 -38.53 3.75
CA THR A 544 11.13 -37.19 3.38
C THR A 544 11.93 -37.22 2.07
N GLN A 545 12.81 -38.20 1.90
CA GLN A 545 13.56 -38.40 0.63
C GLN A 545 12.62 -38.75 -0.53
N ALA A 546 11.63 -39.62 -0.30
CA ALA A 546 10.63 -39.97 -1.31
C ALA A 546 9.75 -38.77 -1.71
N PHE A 547 9.37 -37.93 -0.74
CA PHE A 547 8.65 -36.68 -0.99
C PHE A 547 9.51 -35.69 -1.78
N ALA A 548 10.82 -35.63 -1.51
CA ALA A 548 11.77 -34.81 -2.27
C ALA A 548 11.83 -35.20 -3.73
N GLN A 549 12.06 -36.50 -3.98
CA GLN A 549 12.14 -37.09 -5.32
C GLN A 549 10.83 -36.91 -6.12
N TRP A 550 9.70 -36.77 -5.43
CA TRP A 550 8.41 -36.47 -6.03
C TRP A 550 8.27 -34.99 -6.44
N MET A 551 8.88 -34.07 -5.71
CA MET A 551 8.80 -32.61 -5.97
C MET A 551 9.90 -32.06 -6.87
N SER A 552 11.06 -32.71 -6.93
CA SER A 552 12.24 -32.29 -7.69
C SER A 552 13.10 -33.51 -8.02
N HIS A 553 14.02 -33.40 -8.99
CA HIS A 553 14.85 -34.53 -9.44
C HIS A 553 16.37 -34.33 -9.26
N GLY A 554 16.80 -33.29 -8.56
CA GLY A 554 18.22 -33.03 -8.23
C GLY A 554 18.45 -32.89 -6.74
N THR A 555 19.54 -33.45 -6.18
CA THR A 555 19.76 -33.56 -4.73
C THR A 555 19.73 -32.22 -3.98
N SER A 556 20.30 -31.15 -4.56
CA SER A 556 20.28 -29.81 -3.97
C SER A 556 18.88 -29.17 -4.06
N ALA A 557 18.19 -29.31 -5.19
CA ALA A 557 16.85 -28.77 -5.40
C ALA A 557 15.78 -29.55 -4.62
N GLU A 558 15.94 -30.87 -4.49
CA GLU A 558 15.18 -31.75 -3.60
C GLU A 558 15.33 -31.30 -2.15
N ALA A 559 16.57 -31.04 -1.71
CA ALA A 559 16.84 -30.55 -0.36
C ALA A 559 16.20 -29.19 -0.11
N ILE A 560 16.35 -28.24 -1.04
CA ILE A 560 15.77 -26.90 -0.94
C ILE A 560 14.25 -26.96 -0.97
N SER A 561 13.64 -27.71 -1.88
CA SER A 561 12.18 -27.79 -2.02
C SER A 561 11.53 -28.45 -0.81
N VAL A 562 12.08 -29.55 -0.29
CA VAL A 562 11.57 -30.21 0.91
C VAL A 562 11.80 -29.37 2.15
N ALA A 563 13.00 -28.80 2.32
CA ALA A 563 13.29 -27.94 3.46
C ALA A 563 12.39 -26.69 3.45
N ALA A 564 12.20 -26.07 2.28
CA ALA A 564 11.27 -24.95 2.09
C ALA A 564 9.82 -25.38 2.33
N THR A 565 9.40 -26.57 1.88
CA THR A 565 8.03 -27.08 2.08
C THR A 565 7.76 -27.41 3.53
N TYR A 566 8.72 -27.97 4.27
CA TYR A 566 8.56 -28.20 5.71
C TYR A 566 8.61 -26.91 6.52
N TRP A 567 9.49 -25.97 6.14
CA TRP A 567 9.48 -24.64 6.72
C TRP A 567 8.11 -23.99 6.49
N GLN A 568 7.69 -23.89 5.23
CA GLN A 568 6.40 -23.33 4.85
C GLN A 568 5.28 -24.07 5.57
N GLY A 569 5.25 -25.41 5.59
CA GLY A 569 4.23 -26.19 6.29
C GLY A 569 4.12 -25.86 7.79
N ILE A 570 5.24 -25.65 8.48
CA ILE A 570 5.27 -25.32 9.92
C ILE A 570 4.92 -23.85 10.17
N VAL A 571 5.42 -22.94 9.32
CA VAL A 571 5.20 -21.51 9.51
C VAL A 571 3.85 -21.06 8.97
N VAL A 572 3.46 -21.54 7.79
CA VAL A 572 2.10 -21.44 7.27
C VAL A 572 1.18 -22.14 8.27
N GLY A 573 1.48 -23.36 8.74
CA GLY A 573 0.73 -24.00 9.83
C GLY A 573 0.49 -23.14 11.08
N GLY A 574 1.44 -22.23 11.40
CA GLY A 574 1.38 -21.31 12.53
C GLY A 574 0.74 -19.94 12.25
N ASP A 575 0.67 -19.49 11.00
CA ASP A 575 0.15 -18.18 10.57
C ASP A 575 -0.78 -18.29 9.33
N LEU A 576 -1.42 -19.46 9.20
CA LEU A 576 -2.32 -19.90 8.11
C LEU A 576 -3.43 -18.88 7.87
N ASP A 577 -3.89 -18.28 8.96
CA ASP A 577 -4.88 -17.20 9.00
C ASP A 577 -4.42 -16.00 8.17
N LYS A 578 -3.23 -15.46 8.44
CA LYS A 578 -2.72 -14.29 7.74
C LYS A 578 -2.45 -14.56 6.26
N PHE A 579 -1.85 -15.71 5.93
CA PHE A 579 -1.57 -16.07 4.54
C PHE A 579 -2.86 -16.21 3.73
N PHE A 580 -3.86 -16.93 4.23
CA PHE A 580 -5.14 -17.07 3.53
C PHE A 580 -5.95 -15.77 3.52
N ILE A 581 -5.94 -14.97 4.60
CA ILE A 581 -6.56 -13.63 4.62
C ILE A 581 -5.95 -12.77 3.52
N GLU A 582 -4.64 -12.67 3.48
CA GLU A 582 -3.92 -11.76 2.59
C GLU A 582 -4.03 -12.24 1.14
N ALA A 583 -3.93 -13.55 0.90
CA ALA A 583 -4.14 -14.14 -0.43
C ALA A 583 -5.58 -13.97 -0.93
N VAL A 584 -6.59 -14.24 -0.10
CA VAL A 584 -8.00 -14.05 -0.46
C VAL A 584 -8.33 -12.56 -0.62
N LYS A 585 -7.75 -11.69 0.21
CA LYS A 585 -7.88 -10.23 0.09
C LYS A 585 -7.27 -9.74 -1.21
N ILE A 586 -6.03 -10.11 -1.53
CA ILE A 586 -5.37 -9.76 -2.80
C ILE A 586 -6.17 -10.27 -4.01
N LEU A 587 -6.67 -11.52 -3.93
CA LEU A 587 -7.49 -12.11 -5.00
C LEU A 587 -8.87 -11.44 -5.12
N LYS A 588 -9.46 -10.97 -4.01
CA LYS A 588 -10.69 -10.18 -3.99
C LYS A 588 -10.47 -8.76 -4.53
N ASP A 589 -9.37 -8.12 -4.12
CA ASP A 589 -9.09 -6.71 -4.34
C ASP A 589 -8.49 -6.46 -5.74
N ASN A 590 -7.80 -7.43 -6.35
CA ASN A 590 -7.26 -7.36 -7.73
C ASN A 590 -7.20 -8.73 -8.46
N PRO A 591 -8.34 -9.40 -8.73
CA PRO A 591 -8.38 -10.75 -9.30
C PRO A 591 -7.75 -10.83 -10.69
N ALA A 592 -7.95 -9.80 -11.53
CA ALA A 592 -7.44 -9.78 -12.89
C ALA A 592 -5.92 -9.59 -12.89
N GLU A 593 -5.40 -8.71 -12.03
CA GLU A 593 -3.97 -8.47 -11.87
C GLU A 593 -3.26 -9.72 -11.35
N VAL A 594 -3.81 -10.39 -10.35
CA VAL A 594 -3.27 -11.65 -9.81
C VAL A 594 -3.25 -12.73 -10.88
N ALA A 595 -4.30 -12.85 -11.70
CA ALA A 595 -4.36 -13.81 -12.79
C ALA A 595 -3.30 -13.50 -13.87
N ILE A 596 -3.13 -12.23 -14.25
CA ILE A 596 -2.12 -11.77 -15.21
C ILE A 596 -0.71 -12.05 -14.67
N ILE A 597 -0.41 -11.63 -13.43
CA ILE A 597 0.87 -11.84 -12.77
C ILE A 597 1.21 -13.32 -12.67
N THR A 598 0.26 -14.17 -12.27
CA THR A 598 0.48 -15.61 -12.14
C THR A 598 0.77 -16.27 -13.48
N ALA A 599 0.03 -15.89 -14.55
CA ALA A 599 0.29 -16.38 -15.90
C ALA A 599 1.67 -15.95 -16.42
N LEU A 600 2.04 -14.68 -16.21
CA LEU A 600 3.36 -14.14 -16.55
C LEU A 600 4.48 -14.80 -15.74
N ALA A 601 4.23 -15.10 -14.46
CA ALA A 601 5.17 -15.75 -13.57
C ALA A 601 5.47 -17.19 -14.02
N VAL A 602 4.44 -17.97 -14.34
CA VAL A 602 4.60 -19.34 -14.84
C VAL A 602 5.38 -19.35 -16.15
N THR A 603 5.05 -18.44 -17.07
CA THR A 603 5.73 -18.36 -18.39
C THR A 603 7.19 -17.91 -18.27
N LEU A 604 7.49 -16.95 -17.41
CA LEU A 604 8.87 -16.54 -17.13
C LEU A 604 9.68 -17.60 -16.41
N GLY A 605 9.12 -18.24 -15.39
CA GLY A 605 9.79 -19.31 -14.67
C GLY A 605 10.12 -20.48 -15.60
N PHE A 606 9.19 -20.83 -16.50
CA PHE A 606 9.44 -21.79 -17.56
C PHE A 606 10.56 -21.33 -18.51
N GLY A 607 10.54 -20.08 -18.99
CA GLY A 607 11.57 -19.55 -19.88
C GLY A 607 12.96 -19.45 -19.25
N LEU A 608 13.05 -19.14 -17.95
CA LEU A 608 14.31 -19.14 -17.20
C LEU A 608 14.89 -20.56 -17.05
N CYS A 609 14.02 -21.54 -16.81
CA CYS A 609 14.42 -22.95 -16.81
C CYS A 609 14.91 -23.37 -18.20
N GLU A 610 14.23 -23.02 -19.28
CA GLU A 610 14.71 -23.32 -20.65
C GLU A 610 16.06 -22.65 -20.98
N ALA A 611 16.29 -21.42 -20.51
CA ALA A 611 17.51 -20.67 -20.79
C ALA A 611 18.74 -21.15 -20.00
N ILE A 612 18.53 -21.80 -18.85
CA ILE A 612 19.61 -22.30 -17.99
C ILE A 612 19.42 -23.82 -17.84
N PRO A 613 20.08 -24.64 -18.69
CA PRO A 613 19.89 -26.10 -18.70
C PRO A 613 20.14 -26.76 -17.35
N ALA A 614 21.11 -26.26 -16.57
CA ALA A 614 21.37 -26.73 -15.22
C ALA A 614 20.18 -26.51 -14.27
N LEU A 615 19.44 -25.41 -14.43
CA LEU A 615 18.23 -25.09 -13.68
C LEU A 615 17.04 -25.98 -14.13
N GLN A 616 16.97 -26.29 -15.44
CA GLN A 616 15.98 -27.20 -16.00
C GLN A 616 16.17 -28.65 -15.52
N GLU A 617 17.42 -29.11 -15.50
CA GLU A 617 17.81 -30.42 -14.99
C GLU A 617 17.53 -30.55 -13.49
N GLU A 618 17.75 -29.48 -12.70
CA GLU A 618 17.44 -29.46 -11.26
C GLU A 618 15.93 -29.43 -10.96
N MET A 619 15.13 -28.70 -11.74
CA MET A 619 13.69 -28.50 -11.48
C MET A 619 12.78 -29.58 -12.10
N GLY A 620 13.25 -30.34 -13.09
CA GLY A 620 12.47 -31.39 -13.75
C GLY A 620 11.40 -30.84 -14.72
N GLN A 621 10.69 -31.73 -15.44
CA GLN A 621 9.83 -31.30 -16.55
C GLN A 621 8.52 -30.60 -16.13
N PHE A 622 7.96 -30.84 -14.92
CA PHE A 622 6.63 -30.32 -14.56
C PHE A 622 6.37 -30.01 -13.07
N PRO A 623 6.90 -28.90 -12.52
CA PRO A 623 6.33 -28.30 -11.32
C PRO A 623 5.87 -26.86 -11.60
N TYR A 624 4.62 -26.70 -12.07
CA TYR A 624 4.02 -25.38 -12.35
C TYR A 624 4.09 -24.41 -11.16
N VAL A 625 4.08 -24.95 -9.93
CA VAL A 625 4.25 -24.19 -8.69
C VAL A 625 5.67 -23.66 -8.54
N ASN A 626 6.69 -24.45 -8.88
CA ASN A 626 8.09 -24.02 -8.84
C ASN A 626 8.37 -22.99 -9.93
N TYR A 627 7.81 -23.16 -11.14
CA TYR A 627 7.89 -22.15 -12.21
C TYR A 627 7.19 -20.84 -11.81
N ALA A 628 5.98 -20.91 -11.26
CA ALA A 628 5.28 -19.74 -10.75
C ALA A 628 6.10 -19.02 -9.68
N PHE A 629 6.72 -19.75 -8.75
CA PHE A 629 7.54 -19.16 -7.69
C PHE A 629 8.82 -18.52 -8.24
N LEU A 630 9.51 -19.19 -9.16
CA LEU A 630 10.75 -18.71 -9.77
C LEU A 630 10.52 -17.48 -10.65
N GLY A 631 9.39 -17.42 -11.35
CA GLY A 631 9.01 -16.28 -12.19
C GLY A 631 8.13 -15.23 -11.51
N LEU A 632 7.69 -15.41 -10.25
CA LEU A 632 6.70 -14.54 -9.60
C LEU A 632 7.08 -13.05 -9.65
N LYS A 633 8.31 -12.74 -9.25
CA LYS A 633 8.81 -11.35 -9.28
C LYS A 633 8.98 -10.84 -10.70
N GLY A 634 9.35 -11.68 -11.65
CA GLY A 634 9.39 -11.31 -13.05
C GLY A 634 7.99 -11.04 -13.61
N GLY A 635 6.99 -11.83 -13.22
CA GLY A 635 5.60 -11.63 -13.61
C GLY A 635 5.01 -10.34 -13.05
N ILE A 636 5.33 -10.02 -11.79
CA ILE A 636 5.01 -8.73 -11.16
C ILE A 636 5.72 -7.60 -11.91
N ALA A 637 7.03 -7.72 -12.15
CA ALA A 637 7.81 -6.69 -12.82
C ALA A 637 7.35 -6.45 -14.27
N ILE A 638 6.96 -7.48 -15.01
CA ILE A 638 6.41 -7.34 -16.37
C ILE A 638 5.03 -6.70 -16.32
N ASN A 639 4.15 -7.12 -15.41
CA ASN A 639 2.83 -6.49 -15.25
C ASN A 639 2.97 -5.00 -14.94
N ASP A 640 3.84 -4.66 -13.98
CA ASP A 640 4.16 -3.28 -13.60
C ASP A 640 4.72 -2.47 -14.78
N THR A 641 5.68 -3.06 -15.51
CA THR A 641 6.28 -2.49 -16.73
C THR A 641 5.25 -2.21 -17.84
N ILE A 642 4.25 -3.07 -18.01
CA ILE A 642 3.19 -2.89 -19.02
C ILE A 642 2.18 -1.82 -18.56
N MET A 643 1.88 -1.78 -17.26
CA MET A 643 0.89 -0.86 -16.69
C MET A 643 1.40 0.57 -16.53
N HIS A 644 2.71 0.75 -16.27
CA HIS A 644 3.37 2.02 -15.94
C HIS A 644 4.61 2.31 -16.81
N PRO A 645 4.47 2.43 -18.14
CA PRO A 645 5.61 2.59 -19.04
C PRO A 645 6.40 3.88 -18.77
N GLY A 646 7.65 3.75 -18.31
CA GLY A 646 8.52 4.90 -18.06
C GLY A 646 9.70 4.66 -17.11
N ASP A 647 9.45 3.96 -16.00
CA ASP A 647 10.40 3.72 -14.90
C ASP A 647 10.82 2.23 -14.82
N ASP A 648 10.68 1.52 -15.94
CA ASP A 648 10.68 0.06 -16.00
C ASP A 648 12.07 -0.56 -15.87
N TRP A 649 12.16 -1.73 -15.23
CA TRP A 649 13.41 -2.51 -15.11
C TRP A 649 14.03 -2.86 -16.47
N LEU A 650 13.19 -3.26 -17.45
CA LEU A 650 13.66 -3.67 -18.79
C LEU A 650 14.26 -2.48 -19.55
N LEU A 651 13.53 -1.35 -19.58
CA LEU A 651 13.96 -0.13 -20.25
C LEU A 651 15.19 0.45 -19.56
N GLY A 652 15.22 0.47 -18.22
CA GLY A 652 16.37 0.89 -17.42
C GLY A 652 17.62 0.05 -17.71
N THR A 653 17.49 -1.28 -17.76
CA THR A 653 18.61 -2.19 -18.07
C THR A 653 19.14 -1.98 -19.50
N THR A 654 18.23 -1.79 -20.46
CA THR A 654 18.62 -1.55 -21.86
C THR A 654 19.29 -0.19 -22.02
N LYS A 655 18.76 0.87 -21.39
CA LYS A 655 19.39 2.19 -21.34
C LYS A 655 20.75 2.15 -20.65
N TRP A 656 20.89 1.40 -19.56
CA TRP A 656 22.16 1.22 -18.86
C TRP A 656 23.21 0.55 -19.75
N LEU A 657 22.84 -0.53 -20.45
CA LEU A 657 23.74 -1.22 -21.39
C LEU A 657 24.16 -0.30 -22.54
N LEU A 658 23.21 0.44 -23.12
CA LEU A 658 23.48 1.41 -24.18
C LEU A 658 24.34 2.59 -23.71
N ARG A 659 24.18 3.08 -22.47
CA ARG A 659 25.10 4.08 -21.87
C ARG A 659 26.50 3.50 -21.70
N GLY A 660 26.60 2.27 -21.22
CA GLY A 660 27.89 1.57 -21.09
C GLY A 660 28.60 1.47 -22.44
N ALA A 661 27.87 1.07 -23.48
CA ALA A 661 28.38 1.05 -24.85
C ALA A 661 28.80 2.44 -25.35
N LEU A 662 28.03 3.49 -25.05
CA LEU A 662 28.37 4.86 -25.43
C LEU A 662 29.62 5.36 -24.72
N ILE A 663 29.79 5.08 -23.42
CA ILE A 663 31.01 5.44 -22.68
C ILE A 663 32.23 4.79 -23.35
N LEU A 664 32.11 3.53 -23.78
CA LEU A 664 33.18 2.84 -24.50
C LEU A 664 33.48 3.48 -25.87
N ILE A 665 32.43 3.90 -26.59
CA ILE A 665 32.56 4.66 -27.84
C ILE A 665 33.22 6.02 -27.61
N LYS A 666 32.85 6.76 -26.55
CA LYS A 666 33.48 8.03 -26.17
C LYS A 666 34.98 7.84 -25.93
N LEU A 667 35.34 6.84 -25.13
CA LEU A 667 36.74 6.54 -24.81
C LEU A 667 37.57 6.22 -26.05
N MET A 668 37.04 5.40 -26.97
CA MET A 668 37.81 4.85 -28.08
C MET A 668 37.79 5.72 -29.35
N ILE A 669 36.66 6.36 -29.65
CA ILE A 669 36.39 6.97 -30.96
C ILE A 669 36.34 8.50 -30.88
N ALA A 670 35.91 9.09 -29.76
CA ALA A 670 35.79 10.55 -29.63
C ALA A 670 37.09 11.33 -29.93
N PRO A 671 38.30 10.88 -29.50
CA PRO A 671 39.54 11.60 -29.80
C PRO A 671 39.80 11.72 -31.31
N PHE A 672 39.52 10.66 -32.07
CA PHE A 672 39.70 10.64 -33.52
C PHE A 672 38.69 11.55 -34.24
N ILE A 673 37.45 11.60 -33.76
CA ILE A 673 36.42 12.48 -34.32
C ILE A 673 36.69 13.94 -33.98
N GLU A 674 37.12 14.24 -32.76
CA GLU A 674 37.51 15.60 -32.36
C GLU A 674 38.75 16.07 -33.14
N GLY A 675 39.72 15.18 -33.37
CA GLY A 675 40.87 15.43 -34.25
C GLY A 675 40.49 15.65 -35.72
N TYR A 676 39.42 15.03 -36.20
CA TYR A 676 38.88 15.27 -37.54
C TYR A 676 38.23 16.65 -37.67
N TYR A 677 37.48 17.10 -36.65
CA TYR A 677 36.80 18.41 -36.66
C TYR A 677 37.73 19.59 -36.36
N TYR A 678 38.69 19.43 -35.44
CA TYR A 678 39.50 20.53 -34.90
C TYR A 678 41.02 20.34 -35.10
N GLY A 679 41.45 19.35 -35.89
CA GLY A 679 42.86 19.11 -36.20
C GLY A 679 43.67 18.53 -35.05
N GLY A 680 44.99 18.73 -35.06
CA GLY A 680 45.92 18.14 -34.09
C GLY A 680 45.62 18.53 -32.63
N ASP A 681 45.25 19.78 -32.38
CA ASP A 681 44.89 20.28 -31.05
C ASP A 681 43.57 19.68 -30.54
N GLY A 682 42.63 19.39 -31.45
CA GLY A 682 41.39 18.68 -31.16
C GLY A 682 41.60 17.22 -30.74
N PHE A 683 42.58 16.53 -31.35
CA PHE A 683 42.92 15.16 -30.98
C PHE A 683 43.50 15.07 -29.56
N VAL A 684 44.34 16.04 -29.18
CA VAL A 684 44.92 16.11 -27.82
C VAL A 684 43.85 16.44 -26.78
N SER A 685 42.99 17.43 -27.05
CA SER A 685 41.83 17.76 -26.21
C SER A 685 40.89 16.56 -26.03
N GLY A 686 40.58 15.84 -27.12
CA GLY A 686 39.75 14.63 -27.07
C GLY A 686 40.38 13.49 -26.26
N LEU A 687 41.71 13.32 -26.33
CA LEU A 687 42.43 12.35 -25.48
C LEU A 687 42.37 12.72 -23.99
N GLU A 688 42.49 14.02 -23.66
CA GLU A 688 42.39 14.50 -22.27
C GLU A 688 41.00 14.28 -21.69
N LYS A 689 39.94 14.59 -22.47
CA LYS A 689 38.54 14.30 -22.11
C LYS A 689 38.27 12.82 -21.91
N SER A 690 38.75 11.97 -22.83
CA SER A 690 38.65 10.51 -22.69
C SER A 690 39.41 10.02 -21.46
N GLY A 691 40.57 10.61 -21.14
CA GLY A 691 41.32 10.33 -19.92
C GLY A 691 40.53 10.65 -18.66
N TYR A 692 39.94 11.85 -18.57
CA TYR A 692 39.09 12.24 -17.43
C TYR A 692 37.85 11.35 -17.29
N LEU A 693 37.18 11.03 -18.41
CA LEU A 693 36.03 10.13 -18.45
C LEU A 693 36.41 8.71 -17.99
N LEU A 694 37.58 8.21 -18.40
CA LEU A 694 38.10 6.89 -17.99
C LEU A 694 38.36 6.86 -16.49
N ILE A 695 39.05 7.87 -15.95
CA ILE A 695 39.33 7.99 -14.51
C ILE A 695 38.02 8.03 -13.71
N ARG A 696 37.04 8.84 -14.13
CA ARG A 696 35.73 8.92 -13.49
C ARG A 696 34.96 7.59 -13.55
N THR A 697 34.95 6.92 -14.70
CA THR A 697 34.25 5.63 -14.87
C THR A 697 34.89 4.53 -14.02
N ILE A 698 36.23 4.49 -13.96
CA ILE A 698 36.97 3.56 -13.09
C ILE A 698 36.67 3.86 -11.62
N LYS A 699 36.70 5.14 -11.21
CA LYS A 699 36.35 5.58 -9.85
C LYS A 699 34.95 5.11 -9.44
N GLN A 700 33.95 5.34 -10.29
CA GLN A 700 32.56 4.93 -10.07
C GLN A 700 32.38 3.41 -10.06
N SER A 701 33.07 2.70 -10.94
CA SER A 701 33.03 1.23 -11.00
C SER A 701 33.66 0.58 -9.78
N ILE A 702 34.81 1.10 -9.31
CA ILE A 702 35.46 0.66 -8.06
C ILE A 702 34.54 0.94 -6.87
N ALA A 703 33.96 2.14 -6.79
CA ALA A 703 33.04 2.49 -5.71
C ALA A 703 31.81 1.58 -5.70
N ALA A 704 31.18 1.32 -6.85
CA ALA A 704 30.04 0.41 -6.97
C ALA A 704 30.41 -1.04 -6.61
N LEU A 705 31.60 -1.52 -7.00
CA LEU A 705 32.05 -2.87 -6.64
C LEU A 705 32.33 -2.99 -5.14
N LEU A 706 33.00 -2.00 -4.55
CA LEU A 706 33.25 -1.95 -3.12
C LEU A 706 31.94 -1.86 -2.34
N ASP A 707 30.99 -1.02 -2.75
CA ASP A 707 29.66 -0.98 -2.13
C ASP A 707 28.95 -2.33 -2.23
N LEU A 708 28.98 -2.99 -3.38
CA LEU A 708 28.39 -4.32 -3.55
C LEU A 708 29.00 -5.33 -2.57
N THR A 709 30.33 -5.31 -2.39
CA THR A 709 31.00 -6.21 -1.43
C THR A 709 30.65 -5.87 0.01
N LEU A 710 30.53 -4.59 0.37
CA LEU A 710 30.09 -4.14 1.70
C LEU A 710 28.61 -4.50 1.94
N ALA A 711 27.76 -4.35 0.93
CA ALA A 711 26.35 -4.74 0.98
C ALA A 711 26.21 -6.25 1.18
N LEU A 712 27.02 -7.06 0.48
CA LEU A 712 27.11 -8.51 0.71
C LEU A 712 27.63 -8.84 2.12
N LEU A 713 28.57 -8.07 2.66
CA LEU A 713 29.08 -8.25 4.04
C LEU A 713 28.00 -7.99 5.10
N THR A 714 26.99 -7.17 4.80
CA THR A 714 25.86 -7.00 5.71
C THR A 714 24.95 -8.24 5.78
N MET A 715 24.97 -9.12 4.77
CA MET A 715 24.05 -10.28 4.73
C MET A 715 24.26 -11.27 5.88
N PRO A 716 25.50 -11.68 6.19
CA PRO A 716 25.78 -12.48 7.39
C PRO A 716 25.26 -11.84 8.68
N LEU A 717 25.36 -10.52 8.79
CA LEU A 717 25.00 -9.76 9.99
C LEU A 717 23.50 -9.54 10.12
N LEU A 718 22.78 -9.38 9.02
CA LEU A 718 21.36 -9.04 9.03
C LEU A 718 20.48 -10.27 8.89
N GLU A 719 20.62 -11.03 7.82
CA GLU A 719 19.73 -12.13 7.44
C GLU A 719 20.20 -13.50 7.97
N LEU A 720 21.50 -13.83 7.93
CA LEU A 720 21.96 -15.14 8.42
C LEU A 720 22.02 -15.19 9.95
N SER A 721 22.53 -14.14 10.60
CA SER A 721 22.58 -14.11 12.07
C SER A 721 21.18 -14.10 12.69
N SER A 722 20.22 -13.41 12.07
CA SER A 722 18.83 -13.40 12.53
C SER A 722 18.23 -14.81 12.44
N MET A 723 18.39 -15.44 11.28
CA MET A 723 17.82 -16.76 11.01
C MET A 723 18.47 -17.89 11.83
N PHE A 724 19.80 -17.95 11.93
CA PHE A 724 20.51 -19.11 12.50
C PHE A 724 20.94 -18.95 13.96
N ILE A 725 20.99 -17.72 14.48
CA ILE A 725 21.46 -17.46 15.85
C ILE A 725 20.33 -16.85 16.67
N HIS A 726 19.83 -15.70 16.22
CA HIS A 726 18.87 -14.90 16.97
C HIS A 726 17.51 -15.58 17.14
N VAL A 727 16.91 -16.05 16.05
CA VAL A 727 15.61 -16.75 16.07
C VAL A 727 15.69 -18.00 16.96
N PRO A 728 16.65 -18.93 16.77
CA PRO A 728 16.81 -20.10 17.65
C PRO A 728 17.02 -19.75 19.11
N PHE A 729 17.88 -18.76 19.40
CA PHE A 729 18.13 -18.30 20.75
C PHE A 729 16.86 -17.74 21.40
N ARG A 730 16.16 -16.84 20.72
CA ARG A 730 14.88 -16.27 21.20
C ARG A 730 13.79 -17.32 21.31
N GLY A 731 13.70 -18.28 20.38
CA GLY A 731 12.69 -19.33 20.42
C GLY A 731 12.91 -20.29 21.59
N LEU A 732 14.15 -20.72 21.83
CA LEU A 732 14.49 -21.59 22.95
C LEU A 732 14.27 -20.88 24.29
N THR A 733 14.76 -19.64 24.43
CA THR A 733 14.57 -18.84 25.66
C THR A 733 13.10 -18.56 25.93
N ASN A 734 12.31 -18.22 24.91
CA ASN A 734 10.86 -18.05 25.05
C ASN A 734 10.17 -19.35 25.42
N PHE A 735 10.56 -20.49 24.83
CA PHE A 735 10.01 -21.80 25.18
C PHE A 735 10.28 -22.14 26.65
N VAL A 736 11.53 -22.01 27.10
CA VAL A 736 11.93 -22.27 28.49
C VAL A 736 11.21 -21.31 29.44
N SER A 737 11.27 -20.00 29.18
CA SER A 737 10.65 -18.98 30.03
C SER A 737 9.13 -19.16 30.13
N LYS A 738 8.44 -19.42 29.01
CA LYS A 738 7.00 -19.70 29.02
C LYS A 738 6.67 -20.98 29.77
N THR A 739 7.45 -22.05 29.59
CA THR A 739 7.24 -23.32 30.32
C THR A 739 7.38 -23.08 31.82
N LEU A 740 8.45 -22.42 32.26
CA LEU A 740 8.65 -22.06 33.67
C LEU A 740 7.52 -21.17 34.18
N SER A 741 7.10 -20.17 33.40
CA SER A 741 6.02 -19.27 33.81
C SER A 741 4.64 -19.94 33.87
N THR A 742 4.34 -20.86 32.96
CA THR A 742 3.12 -21.69 33.01
C THR A 742 3.11 -22.57 34.25
N LEU A 743 4.24 -23.22 34.56
CA LEU A 743 4.39 -24.00 35.78
C LEU A 743 4.33 -23.11 37.03
N GLY A 744 4.74 -21.85 36.95
CA GLY A 744 4.70 -20.92 38.06
C GLY A 744 3.33 -20.29 38.33
N ASN A 745 2.40 -20.32 37.37
CA ASN A 745 1.10 -19.62 37.43
C ASN A 745 -0.08 -20.57 37.12
N LEU A 746 -0.18 -21.68 37.85
CA LEU A 746 -1.24 -22.68 37.66
C LEU A 746 -2.61 -22.12 38.05
N GLN A 747 -2.68 -21.22 39.04
CA GLN A 747 -3.92 -20.58 39.44
C GLN A 747 -4.49 -19.70 38.31
N ALA A 748 -3.62 -18.92 37.66
CA ALA A 748 -4.03 -18.07 36.54
C ALA A 748 -4.56 -18.91 35.37
N LEU A 749 -3.90 -20.03 35.05
CA LEU A 749 -4.39 -20.99 34.06
C LEU A 749 -5.75 -21.58 34.46
N GLY A 750 -5.90 -21.97 35.72
CA GLY A 750 -7.17 -22.47 36.25
C GLY A 750 -8.31 -21.46 36.12
N VAL A 751 -8.06 -20.19 36.46
CA VAL A 751 -9.02 -19.09 36.31
C VAL A 751 -9.39 -18.90 34.84
N THR A 752 -8.42 -18.87 33.91
CA THR A 752 -8.73 -18.71 32.48
C THR A 752 -9.56 -19.86 31.90
N LEU A 753 -9.33 -21.10 32.34
CA LEU A 753 -10.14 -22.25 31.92
C LEU A 753 -11.56 -22.18 32.48
N LEU A 754 -11.73 -21.64 33.69
CA LEU A 754 -13.04 -21.38 34.27
C LEU A 754 -13.77 -20.24 33.55
N ASP A 755 -13.07 -19.17 33.18
CA ASP A 755 -13.64 -18.07 32.39
C ASP A 755 -14.02 -18.53 30.98
N PHE A 756 -13.26 -19.46 30.40
CA PHE A 756 -13.62 -20.14 29.15
C PHE A 756 -14.86 -21.03 29.29
N SER A 757 -15.31 -21.36 30.50
CA SER A 757 -16.54 -22.12 30.75
C SER A 757 -17.74 -21.17 30.94
N PRO A 758 -18.49 -20.80 29.88
CA PRO A 758 -19.64 -19.92 29.99
C PRO A 758 -20.77 -20.56 30.80
N LYS A 759 -21.74 -19.73 31.21
CA LYS A 759 -22.89 -20.13 32.04
C LYS A 759 -23.82 -21.19 31.43
N SER A 760 -23.72 -21.52 30.13
CA SER A 760 -24.53 -22.57 29.49
C SER A 760 -23.70 -23.79 29.07
N LEU A 761 -24.08 -24.97 29.56
CA LEU A 761 -23.45 -26.26 29.24
C LEU A 761 -23.76 -26.74 27.81
N VAL A 762 -24.89 -26.28 27.26
CA VAL A 762 -25.38 -26.67 25.94
C VAL A 762 -25.40 -25.44 25.04
N HIS A 763 -24.75 -25.55 23.88
CA HIS A 763 -24.90 -24.61 22.78
C HIS A 763 -25.36 -25.39 21.55
N ASN A 764 -26.51 -25.00 21.00
CA ASN A 764 -27.11 -25.73 19.90
C ASN A 764 -26.58 -25.22 18.55
N TYR A 765 -25.46 -25.77 18.08
CA TYR A 765 -24.88 -25.43 16.77
C TYR A 765 -25.73 -25.89 15.58
N PHE A 766 -26.79 -26.67 15.80
CA PHE A 766 -27.76 -27.05 14.77
C PHE A 766 -28.80 -25.96 14.47
N SER A 767 -29.07 -25.04 15.41
CA SER A 767 -30.17 -24.07 15.27
C SER A 767 -30.05 -23.18 14.02
N ASP A 768 -28.82 -22.91 13.57
CA ASP A 768 -28.53 -22.11 12.38
C ASP A 768 -28.19 -22.95 11.13
N PHE A 769 -28.29 -24.29 11.19
CA PHE A 769 -28.01 -25.13 10.02
C PHE A 769 -29.18 -25.05 9.04
N ARG A 770 -28.87 -24.70 7.80
CA ARG A 770 -29.80 -24.76 6.68
C ARG A 770 -29.12 -25.53 5.56
N LEU A 771 -29.86 -26.46 4.95
CA LEU A 771 -29.41 -27.14 3.74
C LEU A 771 -29.16 -26.11 2.64
N SER A 772 -28.14 -26.36 1.84
CA SER A 772 -27.86 -25.55 0.66
C SER A 772 -29.11 -25.56 -0.24
N PRO A 773 -29.60 -24.41 -0.70
CA PRO A 773 -30.71 -24.40 -1.66
C PRO A 773 -30.26 -25.13 -2.93
N LEU A 774 -31.10 -26.04 -3.43
CA LEU A 774 -30.86 -26.67 -4.73
C LEU A 774 -30.86 -25.56 -5.79
N TYR A 775 -29.70 -25.29 -6.38
CA TYR A 775 -29.60 -24.31 -7.44
C TYR A 775 -30.33 -24.83 -8.68
N GLY A 776 -31.24 -24.02 -9.23
CA GLY A 776 -31.97 -24.37 -10.45
C GLY A 776 -31.03 -24.71 -11.60
N PHE A 777 -31.53 -25.52 -12.54
CA PHE A 777 -30.77 -25.82 -13.75
C PHE A 777 -30.65 -24.54 -14.61
N SER A 778 -29.43 -24.11 -14.89
CA SER A 778 -29.19 -23.03 -15.85
C SER A 778 -29.34 -23.58 -17.27
N SER A 779 -30.02 -22.83 -18.13
CA SER A 779 -30.13 -23.16 -19.55
C SER A 779 -28.74 -23.38 -20.15
N PRO A 780 -28.49 -24.50 -20.87
CA PRO A 780 -27.24 -24.70 -21.58
C PRO A 780 -27.10 -23.78 -22.81
N PHE A 781 -28.21 -23.15 -23.21
CA PHE A 781 -28.26 -22.30 -24.40
C PHE A 781 -27.93 -20.84 -24.08
N GLY A 782 -26.97 -20.29 -24.79
CA GLY A 782 -26.50 -18.92 -24.68
C GLY A 782 -25.89 -18.40 -25.98
N ARG A 783 -25.68 -17.08 -26.07
CA ARG A 783 -24.88 -16.47 -27.14
C ARG A 783 -23.44 -16.41 -26.65
N TYR A 784 -22.64 -17.40 -27.01
CA TYR A 784 -21.25 -17.55 -26.59
C TYR A 784 -20.28 -16.81 -27.52
N ILE A 785 -20.55 -16.81 -28.83
CA ILE A 785 -19.72 -16.17 -29.86
C ILE A 785 -20.63 -15.51 -30.91
N GLU A 786 -20.18 -14.40 -31.53
CA GLU A 786 -20.94 -13.68 -32.56
C GLU A 786 -21.08 -14.47 -33.87
N ASN A 787 -20.07 -15.28 -34.22
CA ASN A 787 -20.12 -16.16 -35.38
C ASN A 787 -21.18 -17.26 -35.19
N PRO A 788 -22.18 -17.37 -36.09
CA PRO A 788 -23.33 -18.25 -35.91
C PRO A 788 -22.95 -19.74 -35.90
N PHE A 789 -21.94 -20.14 -36.71
CA PHE A 789 -21.51 -21.54 -36.78
C PHE A 789 -20.84 -21.97 -35.47
N PHE A 790 -19.92 -21.16 -34.95
CA PHE A 790 -19.25 -21.42 -33.67
C PHE A 790 -20.22 -21.32 -32.49
N ASN A 791 -21.19 -20.41 -32.53
CA ASN A 791 -22.20 -20.33 -31.49
C ASN A 791 -23.08 -21.59 -31.47
N ILE A 792 -23.48 -22.12 -32.62
CA ILE A 792 -24.23 -23.39 -32.71
C ILE A 792 -23.38 -24.54 -32.17
N PHE A 793 -22.11 -24.62 -32.56
CA PHE A 793 -21.19 -25.65 -32.06
C PHE A 793 -21.03 -25.58 -30.53
N LEU A 794 -20.80 -24.40 -29.97
CA LEU A 794 -20.65 -24.20 -28.53
C LEU A 794 -21.94 -24.47 -27.75
N ASN A 795 -23.10 -24.09 -28.30
CA ASN A 795 -24.40 -24.47 -27.73
C ASN A 795 -24.60 -25.98 -27.74
N GLY A 796 -24.20 -26.66 -28.83
CA GLY A 796 -24.21 -28.12 -28.93
C GLY A 796 -23.28 -28.77 -27.90
N LEU A 797 -22.06 -28.24 -27.74
CA LEU A 797 -21.09 -28.73 -26.75
C LEU A 797 -21.59 -28.51 -25.31
N MET A 798 -22.17 -27.35 -25.01
CA MET A 798 -22.74 -27.04 -23.70
C MET A 798 -24.00 -27.85 -23.37
N LEU A 799 -24.76 -28.30 -24.38
CA LEU A 799 -25.86 -29.24 -24.20
C LEU A 799 -25.39 -30.55 -23.56
N PHE A 800 -24.20 -31.04 -23.92
CA PHE A 800 -23.66 -32.29 -23.39
C PHE A 800 -22.84 -32.10 -22.10
N ILE A 801 -22.19 -30.95 -21.92
CA ILE A 801 -21.29 -30.72 -20.77
C ILE A 801 -22.03 -30.12 -19.57
N SER A 802 -22.96 -29.20 -19.79
CA SER A 802 -23.60 -28.42 -18.72
C SER A 802 -24.52 -29.28 -17.82
N PRO A 803 -25.38 -30.17 -18.35
CA PRO A 803 -26.25 -30.98 -17.50
C PRO A 803 -25.50 -31.95 -16.57
N PRO A 804 -24.48 -32.72 -17.02
CA PRO A 804 -23.69 -33.57 -16.12
C PRO A 804 -22.99 -32.79 -15.01
N ILE A 805 -22.44 -31.62 -15.31
CA ILE A 805 -21.77 -30.77 -14.31
C ILE A 805 -22.78 -30.20 -13.31
N GLN A 806 -23.95 -29.77 -13.77
CA GLN A 806 -25.02 -29.27 -12.89
C GLN A 806 -25.60 -30.38 -12.01
N LEU A 807 -25.72 -31.60 -12.54
CA LEU A 807 -26.08 -32.80 -11.76
C LEU A 807 -25.02 -33.12 -10.71
N LEU A 808 -23.74 -33.14 -11.10
CA LEU A 808 -22.63 -33.37 -10.18
C LEU A 808 -22.59 -32.33 -9.06
N LYS A 809 -22.77 -31.04 -9.41
CA LYS A 809 -22.85 -29.93 -8.45
C LYS A 809 -23.99 -30.15 -7.45
N ASN A 810 -25.20 -30.39 -7.94
CA ASN A 810 -26.40 -30.44 -7.09
C ASN A 810 -26.55 -31.75 -6.31
N PHE A 811 -26.09 -32.88 -6.84
CA PHE A 811 -26.28 -34.20 -6.21
C PHE A 811 -25.04 -34.74 -5.49
N VAL A 812 -23.84 -34.25 -5.80
CA VAL A 812 -22.60 -34.76 -5.18
C VAL A 812 -21.90 -33.67 -4.37
N VAL A 813 -21.64 -32.51 -4.98
CA VAL A 813 -20.85 -31.45 -4.33
C VAL A 813 -21.62 -30.76 -3.20
N LEU A 814 -22.83 -30.27 -3.45
CA LEU A 814 -23.63 -29.59 -2.42
C LEU A 814 -24.00 -30.51 -1.25
N PRO A 815 -24.50 -31.74 -1.47
CA PRO A 815 -24.79 -32.66 -0.37
C PRO A 815 -23.52 -33.07 0.38
N GLY A 816 -22.37 -33.17 -0.30
CA GLY A 816 -21.07 -33.39 0.33
C GLY A 816 -20.68 -32.26 1.29
N ILE A 817 -20.81 -31.00 0.85
CA ILE A 817 -20.54 -29.82 1.68
C ILE A 817 -21.53 -29.73 2.85
N ASP A 818 -22.82 -29.96 2.60
CA ASP A 818 -23.85 -29.95 3.64
C ASP A 818 -23.61 -31.06 4.67
N LEU A 819 -23.20 -32.26 4.23
CA LEU A 819 -22.84 -33.37 5.11
C LEU A 819 -21.61 -33.03 5.95
N ILE A 820 -20.56 -32.44 5.36
CA ILE A 820 -19.37 -31.98 6.10
C ILE A 820 -19.75 -30.91 7.13
N SER A 821 -20.59 -29.95 6.76
CA SER A 821 -21.06 -28.88 7.66
C SER A 821 -21.92 -29.45 8.80
N LEU A 822 -22.86 -30.34 8.48
CA LEU A 822 -23.72 -31.02 9.45
C LEU A 822 -22.89 -31.87 10.41
N THR A 823 -21.98 -32.71 9.90
CA THR A 823 -21.11 -33.57 10.71
C THR A 823 -20.18 -32.74 11.60
N THR A 824 -19.63 -31.64 11.09
CA THR A 824 -18.79 -30.74 11.89
C THR A 824 -19.61 -30.08 13.01
N ARG A 825 -20.82 -29.59 12.72
CA ARG A 825 -21.72 -29.00 13.73
C ARG A 825 -22.22 -30.02 14.75
N ALA A 826 -22.52 -31.23 14.30
CA ALA A 826 -22.89 -32.36 15.16
C ALA A 826 -21.73 -32.72 16.10
N ALA A 827 -20.53 -32.87 15.56
CA ALA A 827 -19.31 -33.10 16.32
C ALA A 827 -19.08 -31.96 17.33
N LEU A 828 -19.18 -30.69 16.92
CA LEU A 828 -19.06 -29.55 17.83
C LEU A 828 -20.12 -29.55 18.92
N THR A 829 -21.38 -29.90 18.61
CA THR A 829 -22.47 -29.97 19.60
C THR A 829 -22.23 -31.08 20.63
N ILE A 830 -21.62 -32.20 20.22
CA ILE A 830 -21.27 -33.32 21.11
C ILE A 830 -20.00 -33.00 21.92
N ILE A 831 -18.98 -32.42 21.27
CA ILE A 831 -17.68 -32.10 21.87
C ILE A 831 -17.83 -30.92 22.84
N HIS A 832 -18.69 -29.93 22.56
CA HIS A 832 -18.85 -28.74 23.38
C HIS A 832 -19.11 -29.05 24.86
N PRO A 833 -20.16 -29.82 25.26
CA PRO A 833 -20.38 -30.14 26.67
C PRO A 833 -19.22 -30.91 27.29
N VAL A 834 -18.57 -31.83 26.54
CA VAL A 834 -17.40 -32.59 27.01
C VAL A 834 -16.22 -31.66 27.29
N VAL A 835 -15.90 -30.76 26.36
CA VAL A 835 -14.83 -29.77 26.52
C VAL A 835 -15.14 -28.80 27.66
N LYS A 836 -16.41 -28.39 27.84
CA LYS A 836 -16.80 -27.51 28.95
C LYS A 836 -16.70 -28.20 30.31
N ILE A 837 -17.17 -29.43 30.43
CA ILE A 837 -17.03 -30.21 31.68
C ILE A 837 -15.55 -30.44 31.99
N ALA A 838 -14.75 -30.77 30.98
CA ALA A 838 -13.31 -30.93 31.14
C ALA A 838 -12.64 -29.60 31.54
N ALA A 839 -12.92 -28.49 30.87
CA ALA A 839 -12.38 -27.18 31.20
C ALA A 839 -12.80 -26.70 32.59
N PHE A 840 -14.05 -26.93 33.00
CA PHE A 840 -14.54 -26.60 34.33
C PHE A 840 -13.87 -27.45 35.42
N SER A 841 -13.77 -28.76 35.21
CA SER A 841 -13.15 -29.68 36.17
C SER A 841 -11.66 -29.41 36.32
N VAL A 842 -10.95 -29.32 35.18
CA VAL A 842 -9.50 -29.01 35.13
C VAL A 842 -9.24 -27.59 35.65
N GLY A 843 -10.07 -26.62 35.28
CA GLY A 843 -9.95 -25.23 35.74
C GLY A 843 -10.15 -25.10 37.24
N THR A 844 -11.15 -25.77 37.81
CA THR A 844 -11.39 -25.78 39.27
C THR A 844 -10.23 -26.45 40.00
N PHE A 845 -9.75 -27.58 39.50
CA PHE A 845 -8.60 -28.29 40.06
C PHE A 845 -7.33 -27.44 40.01
N LEU A 846 -7.01 -26.82 38.86
CA LEU A 846 -5.84 -25.96 38.70
C LEU A 846 -5.93 -24.69 39.53
N LYS A 847 -7.13 -24.12 39.71
CA LYS A 847 -7.31 -22.95 40.57
C LYS A 847 -7.03 -23.28 42.04
N THR A 848 -7.55 -24.40 42.55
CA THR A 848 -7.39 -24.80 43.96
C THR A 848 -5.99 -25.31 44.26
N SER A 849 -5.45 -26.19 43.41
CA SER A 849 -4.06 -26.67 43.54
C SER A 849 -3.04 -25.55 43.26
N GLY A 850 -3.32 -24.71 42.27
CA GLY A 850 -2.50 -23.56 41.89
C GLY A 850 -2.38 -22.52 42.99
N PHE A 851 -3.43 -22.28 43.79
CA PHE A 851 -3.33 -21.34 44.91
C PHE A 851 -2.23 -21.73 45.92
N LEU A 852 -2.05 -23.03 46.18
CA LEU A 852 -0.99 -23.52 47.06
C LEU A 852 0.36 -23.59 46.35
N TRP A 853 0.36 -24.00 45.08
CA TRP A 853 1.58 -24.16 44.28
C TRP A 853 2.22 -22.81 43.93
N ASP A 854 1.44 -21.87 43.39
CA ASP A 854 1.91 -20.55 42.93
C ASP A 854 2.53 -19.74 44.07
N ASN A 855 2.01 -19.88 45.29
CA ASN A 855 2.55 -19.24 46.50
C ASN A 855 3.73 -19.99 47.14
N SER A 856 4.16 -21.13 46.59
CA SER A 856 5.28 -21.94 47.11
C SER A 856 6.32 -22.22 46.02
N CYS A 857 6.37 -23.43 45.45
CA CYS A 857 7.30 -23.81 44.39
C CYS A 857 7.08 -22.99 43.12
N GLY A 858 5.83 -22.62 42.82
CA GLY A 858 5.47 -21.82 41.66
C GLY A 858 6.14 -20.44 41.66
N PHE A 859 6.33 -19.82 42.83
CA PHE A 859 7.06 -18.56 42.96
C PHE A 859 8.52 -18.66 42.47
N LEU A 860 9.21 -19.78 42.75
CA LEU A 860 10.56 -20.02 42.25
C LEU A 860 10.57 -20.18 40.72
N PHE A 861 9.56 -20.85 40.16
CA PHE A 861 9.39 -20.96 38.70
C PHE A 861 9.10 -19.61 38.04
N GLN A 862 8.29 -18.75 38.66
CA GLN A 862 8.06 -17.38 38.19
C GLN A 862 9.33 -16.53 38.21
N LEU A 863 10.10 -16.58 39.31
CA LEU A 863 11.39 -15.90 39.42
C LEU A 863 12.39 -16.42 38.40
N ALA A 864 12.46 -17.74 38.20
CA ALA A 864 13.33 -18.36 37.19
C ALA A 864 12.93 -17.92 35.78
N ALA A 865 11.63 -17.91 35.44
CA ALA A 865 11.14 -17.40 34.16
C ALA A 865 11.53 -15.93 33.94
N LYS A 866 11.32 -15.09 34.95
CA LYS A 866 11.74 -13.67 34.91
C LYS A 866 13.26 -13.53 34.74
N GLY A 867 14.04 -14.33 35.47
CA GLY A 867 15.50 -14.36 35.38
C GLY A 867 16.00 -14.79 34.01
N VAL A 868 15.40 -15.84 33.42
CA VAL A 868 15.72 -16.30 32.06
C VAL A 868 15.39 -15.21 31.04
N THR A 869 14.22 -14.57 31.11
CA THR A 869 13.87 -13.47 30.19
C THR A 869 14.79 -12.28 30.35
N LEU A 870 15.10 -11.85 31.58
CA LEU A 870 16.03 -10.73 31.82
C LEU A 870 17.45 -11.03 31.33
N GLY A 871 17.95 -12.23 31.60
CA GLY A 871 19.25 -12.69 31.12
C GLY A 871 19.31 -12.77 29.59
N ALA A 872 18.26 -13.34 28.97
CA ALA A 872 18.15 -13.42 27.52
C ALA A 872 18.08 -12.02 26.88
N ASN A 873 17.26 -11.12 27.40
CA ASN A 873 17.18 -9.73 26.93
C ASN A 873 18.52 -9.01 27.11
N TRP A 874 19.25 -9.27 28.19
CA TRP A 874 20.59 -8.69 28.38
C TRP A 874 21.58 -9.19 27.31
N ILE A 875 21.64 -10.51 27.07
CA ILE A 875 22.51 -11.09 26.04
C ILE A 875 22.15 -10.54 24.66
N ASP A 876 20.85 -10.53 24.35
CA ASP A 876 20.32 -10.04 23.08
C ASP A 876 20.63 -8.55 22.87
N ASN A 877 20.50 -7.73 23.91
CA ASN A 877 20.88 -6.32 23.85
C ASN A 877 22.38 -6.12 23.61
N GLN A 878 23.26 -6.94 24.20
CA GLN A 878 24.70 -6.85 23.91
C GLN A 878 25.01 -7.27 22.47
N ALA A 879 24.44 -8.38 22.01
CA ALA A 879 24.60 -8.85 20.64
C ALA A 879 24.06 -7.84 19.63
N SER A 880 22.90 -7.26 19.91
CA SER A 880 22.27 -6.21 19.11
C SER A 880 23.13 -4.94 19.08
N ARG A 881 23.68 -4.47 20.21
CA ARG A 881 24.60 -3.32 20.23
C ARG A 881 25.84 -3.56 19.38
N PHE A 882 26.45 -4.74 19.48
CA PHE A 882 27.60 -5.10 18.65
C PHE A 882 27.23 -5.15 17.16
N LYS A 883 26.11 -5.80 16.83
CA LYS A 883 25.56 -5.87 15.48
C LYS A 883 25.31 -4.47 14.91
N GLN A 884 24.64 -3.59 15.65
CA GLN A 884 24.36 -2.22 15.21
C GLN A 884 25.63 -1.38 15.09
N PHE A 885 26.60 -1.58 15.98
CA PHE A 885 27.91 -0.94 15.85
C PHE A 885 28.62 -1.36 14.56
N ALA A 886 28.72 -2.66 14.28
CA ALA A 886 29.32 -3.17 13.05
C ALA A 886 28.58 -2.66 11.79
N LEU A 887 27.25 -2.72 11.79
CA LEU A 887 26.42 -2.23 10.69
C LEU A 887 26.59 -0.73 10.47
N SER A 888 26.63 0.07 11.55
CA SER A 888 26.86 1.52 11.43
C SER A 888 28.20 1.84 10.77
N LYS A 889 29.27 1.12 11.14
CA LYS A 889 30.60 1.32 10.53
C LYS A 889 30.63 0.88 9.06
N ILE A 890 29.94 -0.21 8.71
CA ILE A 890 29.78 -0.61 7.31
C ILE A 890 29.00 0.46 6.55
N GLN A 891 27.89 0.95 7.10
CA GLN A 891 27.03 1.92 6.42
C GLN A 891 27.71 3.28 6.24
N ILE A 892 28.45 3.77 7.23
CA ILE A 892 29.28 4.99 7.11
C ILE A 892 30.31 4.81 5.98
N CYS A 893 30.97 3.65 5.92
CA CYS A 893 31.93 3.35 4.86
C CYS A 893 31.26 3.35 3.47
N ARG A 894 30.10 2.70 3.34
CA ARG A 894 29.30 2.67 2.11
C ARG A 894 28.92 4.08 1.64
N LEU A 895 28.38 4.90 2.54
CA LEU A 895 27.98 6.28 2.23
C LEU A 895 29.19 7.16 1.90
N SER A 896 30.31 6.97 2.57
CA SER A 896 31.56 7.68 2.28
C SER A 896 32.13 7.32 0.90
N ILE A 897 32.14 6.04 0.53
CA ILE A 897 32.55 5.57 -0.80
C ILE A 897 31.62 6.11 -1.88
N TYR A 898 30.31 6.15 -1.59
CA TYR A 898 29.32 6.68 -2.50
C TYR A 898 29.52 8.19 -2.72
N ASP A 899 29.61 9.00 -1.66
CA ASP A 899 29.84 10.44 -1.75
C ASP A 899 31.16 10.72 -2.51
N TRP A 900 32.22 9.96 -2.20
CA TRP A 900 33.49 10.09 -2.92
C TRP A 900 33.34 9.94 -4.44
N ALA A 901 32.51 9.03 -4.94
CA ALA A 901 32.39 8.73 -6.37
C ALA A 901 31.23 9.42 -7.10
N PHE A 902 30.15 9.78 -6.39
CA PHE A 902 28.88 10.19 -6.99
C PHE A 902 28.33 11.54 -6.48
N LYS A 903 29.01 12.26 -5.57
CA LYS A 903 28.52 13.52 -4.98
C LYS A 903 27.91 14.52 -5.96
N ASP A 904 28.60 14.76 -7.07
CA ASP A 904 28.17 15.76 -8.07
C ASP A 904 26.93 15.29 -8.86
N GLU A 905 26.78 13.99 -9.07
CA GLU A 905 25.63 13.39 -9.75
C GLU A 905 24.43 13.28 -8.79
N ASP A 906 24.66 12.86 -7.55
CA ASP A 906 23.64 12.61 -6.53
C ASP A 906 22.82 13.87 -6.24
N ARG A 907 23.47 15.04 -6.15
CA ARG A 907 22.78 16.33 -5.97
C ARG A 907 21.81 16.68 -7.10
N SER A 908 22.06 16.19 -8.32
CA SER A 908 21.20 16.46 -9.47
C SER A 908 19.96 15.55 -9.52
N PHE A 909 19.97 14.41 -8.80
CA PHE A 909 18.88 13.44 -8.77
C PHE A 909 17.84 13.73 -7.67
N HIS A 910 18.24 14.39 -6.59
CA HIS A 910 17.34 14.74 -5.50
C HIS A 910 16.39 15.86 -5.91
N LYS A 911 15.08 15.59 -5.80
CA LYS A 911 14.02 16.55 -6.11
C LYS A 911 13.32 16.97 -4.82
N VAL A 912 12.95 18.23 -4.73
CA VAL A 912 12.05 18.74 -3.69
C VAL A 912 10.62 18.50 -4.15
N ASN A 913 9.76 18.00 -3.26
CA ASN A 913 8.35 17.86 -3.56
C ASN A 913 7.74 19.25 -3.77
N ASN A 914 7.11 19.43 -4.93
CA ASN A 914 6.37 20.65 -5.24
C ASN A 914 4.91 20.29 -5.43
N ASP A 915 4.03 20.92 -4.65
CA ASP A 915 2.58 20.74 -4.72
C ASP A 915 2.03 21.01 -6.13
N GLN A 916 2.56 22.03 -6.81
CA GLN A 916 2.21 22.30 -8.20
C GLN A 916 2.61 21.15 -9.12
N ALA A 917 3.83 20.63 -8.98
CA ALA A 917 4.30 19.52 -9.82
C ALA A 917 3.48 18.24 -9.58
N TYR A 918 3.03 18.02 -8.35
CA TYR A 918 2.19 16.87 -7.99
C TYR A 918 0.76 16.97 -8.49
N LEU A 919 0.13 18.15 -8.41
CA LEU A 919 -1.23 18.36 -8.91
C LEU A 919 -1.26 18.38 -10.44
N VAL A 920 -0.19 18.87 -11.09
CA VAL A 920 0.03 18.67 -12.53
C VAL A 920 0.28 17.18 -12.83
N GLY A 921 0.95 16.46 -11.92
CA GLY A 921 1.05 15.00 -11.78
C GLY A 921 -0.27 14.27 -11.98
N HIS A 922 -1.26 14.70 -11.22
CA HIS A 922 -2.53 14.03 -11.03
C HIS A 922 -3.66 15.06 -11.13
N PRO A 923 -3.98 15.54 -12.34
CA PRO A 923 -4.94 16.64 -12.52
C PRO A 923 -6.35 16.31 -11.98
N LEU A 924 -6.68 15.02 -11.87
CA LEU A 924 -7.93 14.52 -11.27
C LEU A 924 -8.03 14.81 -9.76
N LEU A 925 -6.93 15.02 -9.05
CA LEU A 925 -6.96 15.40 -7.63
C LEU A 925 -7.55 16.80 -7.44
N VAL A 926 -7.38 17.69 -8.42
CA VAL A 926 -7.95 19.04 -8.36
C VAL A 926 -9.48 18.98 -8.31
N GLU A 927 -10.10 18.04 -9.04
CA GLU A 927 -11.55 17.78 -9.04
C GLU A 927 -12.05 17.20 -7.70
N LYS A 928 -11.15 16.64 -6.89
CA LYS A 928 -11.49 16.12 -5.57
C LYS A 928 -11.61 17.22 -4.52
N PHE A 929 -11.06 18.42 -4.73
CA PHE A 929 -11.19 19.51 -3.75
C PHE A 929 -12.59 20.16 -3.76
N PRO A 930 -13.04 20.77 -2.66
CA PRO A 930 -14.25 21.58 -2.67
C PRO A 930 -14.02 22.84 -3.53
N HIS A 931 -14.84 23.01 -4.57
CA HIS A 931 -14.90 24.23 -5.38
C HIS A 931 -16.06 25.11 -4.90
N GLY A 932 -15.93 26.44 -5.06
CA GLY A 932 -17.00 27.37 -4.69
C GLY A 932 -18.32 27.05 -5.42
N SER A 933 -19.45 27.30 -4.74
CA SER A 933 -20.82 26.93 -5.12
C SER A 933 -21.30 27.39 -6.52
N ASN A 934 -20.56 28.23 -7.23
CA ASN A 934 -20.92 28.74 -8.56
C ASN A 934 -20.32 27.94 -9.74
N ASP A 935 -19.29 27.10 -9.54
CA ASP A 935 -18.67 26.31 -10.63
C ASP A 935 -19.20 24.87 -10.64
N LYS A 936 -20.42 24.68 -11.16
CA LYS A 936 -21.01 23.34 -11.41
C LYS A 936 -20.36 22.58 -12.58
N ASN A 937 -19.29 23.11 -13.15
CA ASN A 937 -18.67 22.54 -14.34
C ASN A 937 -17.45 21.71 -13.93
N CYS A 938 -17.68 20.46 -13.51
CA CYS A 938 -16.63 19.49 -13.22
C CYS A 938 -15.75 19.26 -14.46
N LEU A 939 -14.44 19.07 -14.28
CA LEU A 939 -13.48 18.81 -15.36
C LEU A 939 -13.94 17.63 -16.23
N MET A 940 -14.42 16.55 -15.60
CA MET A 940 -14.92 15.37 -16.30
C MET A 940 -16.30 15.56 -16.93
N ASP A 941 -17.20 16.34 -16.31
CA ASP A 941 -18.50 16.65 -16.94
C ASP A 941 -18.34 17.54 -18.17
N LEU A 942 -17.32 18.39 -18.21
CA LEU A 942 -17.01 19.25 -19.35
C LEU A 942 -16.34 18.50 -20.51
N LEU A 943 -15.52 17.49 -20.23
CA LEU A 943 -15.00 16.56 -21.24
C LEU A 943 -16.11 15.76 -21.96
N ILE A 944 -17.31 15.74 -21.40
CA ILE A 944 -18.42 14.86 -21.78
C ILE A 944 -19.60 15.62 -22.42
N ARG A 945 -19.68 16.94 -22.27
CA ARG A 945 -20.80 17.72 -22.82
C ARG A 945 -20.88 17.56 -24.34
N ASP A 946 -22.04 17.10 -24.78
CA ASP A 946 -22.35 16.94 -26.19
C ASP A 946 -22.64 18.31 -26.80
N LYS A 947 -22.10 18.56 -28.02
CA LYS A 947 -22.15 19.87 -28.70
C LYS A 947 -23.55 20.44 -28.87
N LEU A 948 -24.59 19.60 -28.80
CA LEU A 948 -25.96 19.96 -29.17
C LEU A 948 -26.70 20.76 -28.07
N ASP A 949 -26.45 20.48 -26.79
CA ASP A 949 -27.15 21.14 -25.66
C ASP A 949 -26.56 22.53 -25.34
N ALA A 950 -25.25 22.72 -25.54
CA ALA A 950 -24.59 24.02 -25.35
C ALA A 950 -25.03 25.03 -26.43
N VAL A 951 -25.15 24.58 -27.67
CA VAL A 951 -25.59 25.41 -28.81
C VAL A 951 -27.10 25.71 -28.76
N THR A 952 -27.92 24.79 -28.24
CA THR A 952 -29.38 25.04 -28.12
C THR A 952 -29.76 25.89 -26.91
N LYS A 953 -29.01 25.85 -25.79
CA LYS A 953 -29.21 26.79 -24.67
C LYS A 953 -28.68 28.19 -24.95
N ALA A 954 -27.53 28.33 -25.61
CA ALA A 954 -26.98 29.65 -25.94
C ALA A 954 -27.83 30.44 -26.97
N ARG A 955 -28.79 29.79 -27.64
CA ARG A 955 -29.66 30.43 -28.63
C ARG A 955 -30.97 31.02 -28.04
N ASN A 956 -31.25 30.77 -26.77
CA ASN A 956 -32.52 31.18 -26.12
C ASN A 956 -32.36 32.18 -24.96
N GLU A 957 -31.14 32.68 -24.72
CA GLU A 957 -30.94 33.84 -23.84
C GLU A 957 -30.54 35.04 -24.69
N ASP A 958 -31.50 35.93 -24.95
CA ASP A 958 -31.27 37.26 -25.51
C ASP A 958 -30.39 38.08 -24.54
N ILE A 959 -29.06 37.93 -24.67
CA ILE A 959 -28.10 38.74 -23.94
C ILE A 959 -27.75 39.95 -24.80
N ASN A 960 -28.39 41.07 -24.48
CA ASN A 960 -27.98 42.42 -24.90
C ASN A 960 -26.54 42.69 -24.46
N TYR A 961 -25.59 42.68 -25.40
CA TYR A 961 -24.28 43.34 -25.21
C TYR A 961 -24.33 44.76 -25.79
N PRO A 962 -23.82 45.80 -25.09
CA PRO A 962 -23.50 47.06 -25.75
C PRO A 962 -22.26 46.88 -26.65
N SER A 963 -22.29 47.51 -27.83
CA SER A 963 -21.31 47.33 -28.90
C SER A 963 -19.87 47.73 -28.50
N LEU A 964 -18.93 46.83 -28.83
CA LEU A 964 -17.48 46.89 -28.61
C LEU A 964 -16.71 47.96 -29.41
N PHE A 965 -17.38 49.03 -29.85
CA PHE A 965 -16.72 50.18 -30.48
C PHE A 965 -17.23 51.49 -29.89
N SER A 966 -16.58 51.95 -28.82
CA SER A 966 -16.50 53.39 -28.54
C SER A 966 -15.08 53.85 -28.88
N SER A 967 -15.00 54.75 -29.85
CA SER A 967 -13.77 55.40 -30.28
C SER A 967 -13.27 56.34 -29.18
N ASN A 968 -11.96 56.25 -28.90
CA ASN A 968 -11.24 57.18 -28.05
C ASN A 968 -11.44 58.63 -28.51
N SER A 969 -11.74 59.54 -27.59
CA SER A 969 -11.39 60.95 -27.74
C SER A 969 -10.72 61.47 -26.45
N PRO A 970 -9.73 62.38 -26.55
CA PRO A 970 -8.81 62.70 -25.46
C PRO A 970 -9.31 63.83 -24.55
N ARG A 971 -8.80 63.86 -23.31
CA ARG A 971 -8.94 64.93 -22.31
C ARG A 971 -8.62 66.33 -22.86
N ARG A 972 -9.51 67.30 -22.62
CA ARG A 972 -9.26 68.77 -22.42
C ARG A 972 -10.42 69.38 -21.62
N ARG A 973 -10.17 69.85 -20.39
CA ARG A 973 -10.01 71.27 -19.94
C ARG A 973 -11.31 72.09 -19.82
N ASP A 974 -11.61 72.44 -18.57
CA ASP A 974 -12.14 73.69 -17.99
C ASP A 974 -13.29 74.49 -18.64
N ASN A 975 -14.14 74.97 -17.72
CA ASN A 975 -14.93 76.20 -17.67
C ASN A 975 -16.43 76.20 -18.10
N LYS A 976 -17.24 76.46 -17.06
CA LYS A 976 -18.26 77.51 -16.89
C LYS A 976 -19.65 77.45 -17.53
N ASP A 977 -20.58 77.76 -16.63
CA ASP A 977 -21.81 78.56 -16.73
C ASP A 977 -23.09 77.94 -17.34
N ASP A 978 -24.09 77.91 -16.44
CA ASP A 978 -25.48 78.34 -16.57
C ASP A 978 -26.58 77.44 -17.17
N SER A 979 -27.48 77.07 -16.25
CA SER A 979 -28.92 77.38 -16.25
C SER A 979 -29.94 76.33 -16.72
N GLU A 980 -30.98 76.21 -15.87
CA GLU A 980 -32.36 75.74 -16.13
C GLU A 980 -32.55 74.24 -16.45
N ASN A 981 -33.24 73.44 -15.62
CA ASN A 981 -34.61 73.65 -15.18
C ASN A 981 -34.96 72.92 -13.89
N LEU A 982 -35.78 73.63 -13.10
CA LEU A 982 -36.56 73.24 -11.93
C LEU A 982 -37.66 72.20 -12.27
N SER A 983 -38.26 71.67 -11.18
CA SER A 983 -39.53 70.93 -11.05
C SER A 983 -39.38 69.41 -11.16
N GLN A 984 -39.84 68.54 -10.24
CA GLN A 984 -40.69 68.58 -9.03
C GLN A 984 -40.33 67.28 -8.27
N LEU A 985 -39.87 67.29 -7.01
CA LEU A 985 -40.65 67.30 -5.76
C LEU A 985 -41.86 66.33 -5.71
N GLY A 986 -41.71 65.33 -4.85
CA GLY A 986 -42.77 64.61 -4.13
C GLY A 986 -43.17 63.28 -4.76
N LEU A 987 -43.55 62.23 -4.02
CA LEU A 987 -43.84 62.03 -2.60
C LEU A 987 -44.22 60.54 -2.50
N TYR A 988 -43.95 59.91 -1.35
CA TYR A 988 -44.55 58.65 -0.87
C TYR A 988 -44.51 57.41 -1.77
N SER A 989 -43.59 56.49 -1.45
CA SER A 989 -43.83 55.14 -0.89
C SER A 989 -42.64 54.24 -1.20
#